data_AF-A0AAD8C2U1-F1
#
_entry.id   AF-A0AAD8C2U1-F1
#
_cell.length_a   1.000
_cell.length_b   1.000
_cell.length_c   1.000
_cell.angle_alpha   90.00
_cell.angle_beta   90.00
_cell.angle_gamma   90.00
#
_symmetry.space_group_name_H-M   'P 1'
#
loop_
_entity.id
_entity.type
_entity.pdbx_description
1 polymer ?
#
loop_
_entity_poly.entity_id
_entity_poly.type
_entity_poly.pdbx_seq_one_letter_code
_entity_poly.pdbx_strand_id
1 'polypeptide(L)'
;MCKRHFAFIFSPRTPTGLLIRMLIIMLPAAVVYMYAVLSSPSDTVNSGAAISRPLEKKQNSHANVASNTLTSLTAETGTEERILKVPTIKPELPTHNPLPNLQSLTEVATTPTTLAAIRASTLATIEEKLETIKNTNSATSRSNVPELQNKPENAQNITTTSLPKTFPEHSANPLLNPPSIENRTEVTLNLGPFITPKNMESPFLTNKTDMPLTQGSYIPSNNMESPSFASKTEMLLTPGPYIPPKNMEFSDDSPVISQFKIQTGVSPDVSNLEVKSACPFPKLDVKDPDIMQYYVKYPRLKCDKEPDWVTLNRGVFGLTKAAIEKHANISCDLYPIIKLSDFKVAEGEPIRNVHPGTTNYHDFYRVTCTADGGSSNYENWHAGIRYDDTIQKRDVTPNPRGLDVDVIMIGLDSVSRLAWQRHLPLTRDYFVKVLNGIEMEGYNILGDGTPAALMPILTGNREEDLPEARRGYPGAQQVDHFPWIWKDFRDAGYVTAWGEDVPHLGTFQFRLLGFTEQPTDHYYRYFTLAIEQYYYNLTSFCLGSKPRHTIFLEYMKELFYIYPKKRKWFFLFHSEMSHRDNNFLSQMDEDLYEHLKGLHSEKQLDQAILIFLADHGARFSTVRATAQGKQEERLPYFGIRFPEWFHQKYPNIVENVKNNSKKLVTPFDVHETLHEILNFTGTEKANISKRGVSLFKLIPDERNCDWAHIDPHWCACMEWTKIGLDDPILKRVTKKIIATFNNFTKPFRKECAILEITNVTSAVMLKVKDAVLRFRDTSDGGRGRFGKMDDKTEHSKILYQVVLTTKPGDGVFEVTVTHHLKENKLEVNKKDISRTNKYGNASHCVVNKEPFLRPYCYCKDVMKT
;
A
#
# COMPACT_ATOMS: atom_id res chain seq x y z
N MET A 1 -3.54 -68.27 -13.51
CA MET A 1 -4.08 -68.48 -14.88
C MET A 1 -4.74 -67.20 -15.36
N CYS A 2 -4.81 -66.98 -16.68
CA CYS A 2 -5.69 -66.10 -17.49
C CYS A 2 -6.57 -65.01 -16.82
N LYS A 3 -6.93 -63.86 -17.43
CA LYS A 3 -6.63 -63.08 -18.66
C LYS A 3 -7.88 -62.19 -18.87
N ARG A 4 -7.73 -61.03 -19.54
CA ARG A 4 -8.80 -60.18 -20.16
C ARG A 4 -9.66 -59.36 -19.16
N HIS A 5 -9.97 -58.07 -19.38
CA HIS A 5 -10.55 -57.37 -20.56
C HIS A 5 -12.00 -57.85 -20.86
N PHE A 6 -12.98 -57.04 -21.26
CA PHE A 6 -12.97 -55.73 -21.95
C PHE A 6 -14.13 -54.82 -21.46
N ALA A 7 -14.09 -53.54 -21.82
CA ALA A 7 -15.17 -52.56 -21.58
C ALA A 7 -16.29 -52.62 -22.64
N PHE A 8 -17.50 -52.10 -22.33
CA PHE A 8 -18.52 -51.73 -23.31
C PHE A 8 -19.29 -50.45 -22.94
N ILE A 9 -19.04 -49.40 -23.72
CA ILE A 9 -19.92 -48.42 -24.39
C ILE A 9 -21.29 -48.05 -23.76
N PHE A 10 -21.56 -46.73 -23.79
CA PHE A 10 -22.73 -45.98 -23.31
C PHE A 10 -24.09 -46.26 -24.02
N SER A 11 -25.18 -46.25 -23.21
CA SER A 11 -26.50 -45.56 -23.38
C SER A 11 -27.32 -45.73 -24.70
N PRO A 12 -28.64 -45.36 -24.79
CA PRO A 12 -29.56 -44.84 -23.77
C PRO A 12 -30.98 -45.48 -23.73
N ARG A 13 -31.72 -45.33 -22.62
CA ARG A 13 -33.11 -44.79 -22.51
C ARG A 13 -33.74 -45.05 -21.12
N THR A 14 -34.68 -44.17 -20.76
CA THR A 14 -35.36 -43.94 -19.47
C THR A 14 -36.75 -44.64 -19.42
N PRO A 15 -37.64 -44.42 -18.41
CA PRO A 15 -37.48 -44.17 -16.96
C PRO A 15 -38.47 -44.99 -16.09
N THR A 16 -38.01 -45.96 -15.29
CA THR A 16 -38.82 -46.52 -14.16
C THR A 16 -37.90 -47.04 -13.07
N GLY A 17 -37.69 -46.26 -12.01
CA GLY A 17 -36.80 -46.64 -10.91
C GLY A 17 -36.61 -45.62 -9.78
N LEU A 18 -37.29 -44.46 -9.81
CA LEU A 18 -37.09 -43.39 -8.81
C LEU A 18 -38.20 -43.30 -7.73
N LEU A 19 -39.17 -44.22 -7.75
CA LEU A 19 -40.39 -44.13 -6.92
C LEU A 19 -40.36 -45.00 -5.63
N ILE A 20 -39.25 -45.68 -5.35
CA ILE A 20 -39.11 -46.58 -4.18
C ILE A 20 -38.10 -46.05 -3.13
N ARG A 21 -37.41 -44.93 -3.39
CA ARG A 21 -36.44 -44.33 -2.44
C ARG A 21 -36.88 -43.05 -1.72
N MET A 22 -38.08 -42.52 -1.98
CA MET A 22 -38.61 -41.32 -1.28
C MET A 22 -39.60 -41.62 -0.13
N LEU A 23 -39.73 -42.88 0.31
CA LEU A 23 -40.80 -43.31 1.23
C LEU A 23 -40.31 -43.88 2.59
N ILE A 24 -39.02 -43.69 2.95
CA ILE A 24 -38.42 -44.26 4.17
C ILE A 24 -37.81 -43.18 5.12
N ILE A 25 -37.80 -41.89 4.73
CA ILE A 25 -37.24 -40.80 5.55
C ILE A 25 -38.29 -39.71 5.84
N MET A 26 -39.49 -40.13 6.24
CA MET A 26 -40.52 -39.26 6.81
C MET A 26 -41.25 -40.01 7.92
N LEU A 27 -41.35 -39.37 9.09
CA LEU A 27 -41.89 -39.85 10.38
C LEU A 27 -40.98 -40.83 11.15
N PRO A 28 -40.85 -40.69 12.50
CA PRO A 28 -41.75 -39.96 13.40
C PRO A 28 -41.10 -38.80 14.20
N ALA A 29 -41.74 -37.63 14.20
CA ALA A 29 -41.60 -36.61 15.26
C ALA A 29 -42.73 -35.56 15.16
N ALA A 30 -43.97 -35.96 15.44
CA ALA A 30 -45.11 -35.05 15.53
C ALA A 30 -45.83 -35.23 16.87
N VAL A 31 -45.36 -34.53 17.91
CA VAL A 31 -46.05 -34.40 19.21
C VAL A 31 -45.80 -32.98 19.77
N VAL A 32 -46.83 -32.38 20.35
CA VAL A 32 -46.86 -31.07 21.04
C VAL A 32 -46.74 -29.81 20.16
N TYR A 33 -47.88 -29.33 19.65
CA TYR A 33 -48.33 -27.95 19.94
C TYR A 33 -49.83 -27.77 19.66
N MET A 34 -50.66 -27.85 20.70
CA MET A 34 -52.06 -27.36 20.76
C MET A 34 -52.56 -27.51 22.22
N TYR A 35 -53.51 -26.64 22.63
CA TYR A 35 -53.94 -26.33 24.01
C TYR A 35 -52.93 -25.49 24.83
N ALA A 36 -53.33 -24.44 25.58
CA ALA A 36 -54.68 -23.98 25.96
C ALA A 36 -54.85 -22.43 25.94
N VAL A 37 -56.09 -21.98 26.18
CA VAL A 37 -56.59 -20.59 26.09
C VAL A 37 -56.85 -20.01 27.50
N LEU A 38 -57.16 -18.70 27.57
CA LEU A 38 -57.57 -17.86 28.73
C LEU A 38 -56.37 -17.17 29.43
N SER A 39 -56.42 -15.88 29.80
CA SER A 39 -57.56 -14.97 30.02
C SER A 39 -57.27 -13.49 29.72
N SER A 40 -58.28 -12.72 29.29
CA SER A 40 -58.31 -11.24 29.26
C SER A 40 -58.62 -10.64 30.66
N PRO A 41 -58.52 -9.31 30.91
CA PRO A 41 -59.46 -8.31 30.33
C PRO A 41 -58.85 -6.96 29.86
N SER A 42 -59.61 -6.30 28.97
CA SER A 42 -59.96 -4.85 28.81
C SER A 42 -58.96 -3.73 29.23
N ASP A 43 -58.93 -2.54 28.59
CA ASP A 43 -60.03 -1.69 28.11
C ASP A 43 -59.90 -1.15 26.67
N THR A 44 -60.89 -0.36 26.24
CA THR A 44 -61.29 -0.09 24.83
C THR A 44 -61.28 1.39 24.44
N VAL A 45 -61.51 1.66 23.13
CA VAL A 45 -61.90 2.96 22.50
C VAL A 45 -60.71 3.91 22.19
N ASN A 46 -60.48 4.45 20.98
CA ASN A 46 -61.34 4.63 19.79
C ASN A 46 -60.62 4.51 18.42
N SER A 47 -61.42 4.44 17.33
CA SER A 47 -61.11 4.54 15.87
C SER A 47 -59.97 5.49 15.46
N GLY A 48 -59.20 5.32 14.37
CA GLY A 48 -59.50 4.72 13.05
C GLY A 48 -59.84 5.82 12.02
N ALA A 49 -59.41 5.85 10.74
CA ALA A 49 -58.55 4.95 9.95
C ALA A 49 -57.91 5.72 8.75
N ALA A 50 -56.89 5.14 8.08
CA ALA A 50 -56.31 5.66 6.83
C ALA A 50 -56.06 4.54 5.81
N ILE A 51 -55.90 4.90 4.52
CA ILE A 51 -56.22 4.05 3.36
C ILE A 51 -54.98 3.46 2.66
N SER A 52 -55.05 2.15 2.41
CA SER A 52 -54.38 1.29 1.39
C SER A 52 -53.15 1.78 0.57
N ARG A 53 -52.17 0.87 0.35
CA ARG A 53 -52.11 -0.02 -0.85
C ARG A 53 -50.97 -1.07 -0.80
N PRO A 54 -51.12 -2.24 -1.47
CA PRO A 54 -50.07 -3.25 -1.62
C PRO A 54 -49.37 -3.24 -3.01
N LEU A 55 -48.37 -4.12 -3.15
CA LEU A 55 -47.68 -4.52 -4.40
C LEU A 55 -48.64 -5.13 -5.44
N GLU A 56 -48.33 -5.01 -6.75
CA GLU A 56 -48.06 -6.18 -7.63
C GLU A 56 -47.55 -5.84 -9.06
N LYS A 57 -47.16 -6.89 -9.81
CA LYS A 57 -46.42 -6.94 -11.08
C LYS A 57 -47.26 -6.64 -12.33
N LYS A 58 -46.63 -6.22 -13.45
CA LYS A 58 -46.57 -6.99 -14.74
C LYS A 58 -45.88 -6.30 -15.96
N GLN A 59 -45.20 -7.15 -16.74
CA GLN A 59 -45.01 -7.26 -18.20
C GLN A 59 -45.24 -6.09 -19.20
N ASN A 60 -44.24 -5.98 -20.11
CA ASN A 60 -44.30 -5.82 -21.58
C ASN A 60 -44.77 -4.51 -22.30
N SER A 61 -43.97 -4.21 -23.34
CA SER A 61 -44.33 -3.71 -24.69
C SER A 61 -44.44 -2.20 -24.97
N HIS A 62 -44.33 -1.87 -26.26
CA HIS A 62 -43.96 -0.57 -26.83
C HIS A 62 -45.14 0.38 -27.15
N ALA A 63 -44.77 1.66 -27.33
CA ALA A 63 -45.26 2.61 -28.35
C ALA A 63 -46.28 3.72 -27.99
N ASN A 64 -45.76 4.96 -28.08
CA ASN A 64 -46.23 6.08 -28.93
C ASN A 64 -47.25 7.17 -28.46
N VAL A 65 -46.87 8.42 -28.83
CA VAL A 65 -47.70 9.59 -29.24
C VAL A 65 -48.44 10.35 -28.10
N ALA A 66 -48.52 11.70 -28.01
CA ALA A 66 -48.00 12.84 -28.81
C ALA A 66 -47.68 14.05 -27.87
N SER A 67 -46.67 14.88 -28.10
CA SER A 67 -46.62 16.08 -28.97
C SER A 67 -47.30 17.35 -28.43
N ASN A 68 -46.54 18.46 -28.35
CA ASN A 68 -46.81 19.77 -28.99
C ASN A 68 -45.94 20.89 -28.37
N THR A 69 -45.44 21.93 -29.06
CA THR A 69 -45.00 22.12 -30.46
C THR A 69 -44.03 23.31 -30.45
N LEU A 70 -43.03 23.36 -31.34
CA LEU A 70 -42.16 24.55 -31.50
C LEU A 70 -41.89 24.80 -32.99
N THR A 71 -42.04 26.04 -33.44
CA THR A 71 -41.78 26.60 -34.80
C THR A 71 -42.10 28.12 -34.71
N SER A 72 -41.45 29.08 -35.37
CA SER A 72 -40.27 29.09 -36.27
C SER A 72 -39.86 30.55 -36.60
N LEU A 73 -38.78 30.71 -37.39
CA LEU A 73 -38.45 31.86 -38.28
C LEU A 73 -37.58 33.04 -37.75
N THR A 74 -36.30 33.01 -38.16
CA THR A 74 -35.56 34.01 -38.97
C THR A 74 -35.83 35.53 -38.81
N ALA A 75 -34.77 36.34 -38.61
CA ALA A 75 -34.16 37.21 -39.66
C ALA A 75 -33.27 38.37 -39.11
N GLU A 76 -32.10 38.49 -39.71
CA GLU A 76 -31.26 39.66 -40.08
C GLU A 76 -31.40 41.10 -39.48
N THR A 77 -30.22 41.71 -39.30
CA THR A 77 -29.85 43.15 -39.41
C THR A 77 -30.29 44.16 -38.34
N GLY A 78 -29.39 45.10 -38.01
CA GLY A 78 -29.69 46.28 -37.18
C GLY A 78 -28.45 46.90 -36.48
N THR A 79 -27.82 47.89 -37.12
CA THR A 79 -26.81 48.78 -36.51
C THR A 79 -27.45 49.93 -35.74
N GLU A 80 -26.87 50.36 -34.61
CA GLU A 80 -26.39 51.75 -34.36
C GLU A 80 -26.04 52.04 -32.88
N GLU A 81 -25.27 53.11 -32.68
CA GLU A 81 -24.70 53.57 -31.40
C GLU A 81 -25.73 54.32 -30.51
N ARG A 82 -25.46 54.40 -29.19
CA ARG A 82 -25.42 55.72 -28.50
C ARG A 82 -24.78 55.72 -27.11
N ILE A 83 -24.37 56.93 -26.72
CA ILE A 83 -23.46 57.32 -25.63
C ILE A 83 -24.26 58.01 -24.50
N LEU A 84 -23.81 57.92 -23.22
CA LEU A 84 -23.82 58.97 -22.14
C LEU A 84 -23.67 58.31 -20.73
N LYS A 85 -22.51 58.39 -20.06
CA LYS A 85 -22.02 59.41 -19.08
C LYS A 85 -22.39 59.21 -17.58
N VAL A 86 -21.39 58.70 -16.83
CA VAL A 86 -20.80 59.17 -15.55
C VAL A 86 -21.56 60.21 -14.69
N PRO A 87 -21.56 60.03 -13.34
CA PRO A 87 -21.01 61.08 -12.47
C PRO A 87 -19.88 60.61 -11.53
N THR A 88 -19.03 61.56 -11.13
CA THR A 88 -17.72 61.39 -10.46
C THR A 88 -17.72 61.99 -9.05
N ILE A 89 -17.11 61.35 -8.04
CA ILE A 89 -16.52 62.04 -6.86
C ILE A 89 -15.22 61.33 -6.41
N LYS A 90 -14.20 62.16 -6.09
CA LYS A 90 -12.89 61.93 -5.42
C LYS A 90 -12.64 63.22 -4.57
N PRO A 91 -11.57 63.40 -3.75
CA PRO A 91 -10.35 62.60 -3.53
C PRO A 91 -10.18 62.20 -2.01
N GLU A 92 -9.07 61.71 -1.45
CA GLU A 92 -7.72 62.30 -1.27
C GLU A 92 -6.58 61.26 -1.16
N LEU A 93 -5.34 61.77 -1.33
CA LEU A 93 -4.06 61.04 -1.40
C LEU A 93 -2.96 62.02 -0.91
N PRO A 94 -1.97 61.60 -0.13
CA PRO A 94 -0.58 61.59 -0.62
C PRO A 94 0.26 60.43 0.01
N THR A 95 1.45 59.98 -0.42
CA THR A 95 2.38 60.20 -1.56
C THR A 95 3.30 58.94 -1.62
N HIS A 96 4.27 58.71 -2.52
CA HIS A 96 4.93 59.55 -3.53
C HIS A 96 5.19 58.74 -4.83
N ASN A 97 6.31 58.98 -5.51
CA ASN A 97 6.79 58.29 -6.74
C ASN A 97 8.33 58.57 -6.86
N PRO A 98 9.15 57.90 -7.72
CA PRO A 98 9.02 58.07 -9.18
C PRO A 98 9.38 56.90 -10.14
N LEU A 99 8.69 56.98 -11.27
CA LEU A 99 8.94 56.57 -12.69
C LEU A 99 10.41 56.69 -13.22
N PRO A 100 10.77 56.19 -14.44
CA PRO A 100 9.92 56.08 -15.64
C PRO A 100 10.00 54.83 -16.56
N ASN A 101 9.05 54.81 -17.50
CA ASN A 101 8.81 53.85 -18.59
C ASN A 101 9.90 53.75 -19.67
N LEU A 102 9.88 52.66 -20.43
CA LEU A 102 9.88 52.75 -21.90
C LEU A 102 8.95 51.67 -22.52
N GLN A 103 8.25 52.03 -23.60
CA GLN A 103 7.38 51.13 -24.38
C GLN A 103 7.98 50.82 -25.76
N SER A 104 7.54 49.70 -26.32
CA SER A 104 7.71 49.25 -27.72
C SER A 104 9.12 48.87 -28.19
N LEU A 105 9.26 47.59 -28.58
CA LEU A 105 9.66 47.20 -29.94
C LEU A 105 9.24 45.74 -30.19
N THR A 106 8.72 45.48 -31.39
CA THR A 106 8.24 44.17 -31.86
C THR A 106 9.36 43.34 -32.49
N GLU A 107 9.16 42.01 -32.51
CA GLU A 107 9.82 41.02 -33.38
C GLU A 107 11.37 40.99 -33.44
N VAL A 108 11.96 40.00 -32.78
CA VAL A 108 13.22 39.38 -33.24
C VAL A 108 13.09 37.86 -33.12
N ALA A 109 13.14 37.15 -34.26
CA ALA A 109 13.29 35.71 -34.29
C ALA A 109 14.74 35.33 -33.97
N THR A 110 14.97 34.59 -32.87
CA THR A 110 16.33 34.12 -32.49
C THR A 110 16.59 32.70 -33.00
N THR A 111 17.63 32.55 -33.81
CA THR A 111 18.08 31.25 -34.35
C THR A 111 18.77 30.38 -33.28
N PRO A 112 18.90 29.05 -33.49
CA PRO A 112 19.36 28.12 -32.45
C PRO A 112 20.76 28.39 -31.88
N THR A 113 21.61 29.10 -32.63
CA THR A 113 23.00 29.39 -32.27
C THR A 113 23.15 30.30 -31.05
N THR A 114 22.21 31.23 -30.82
CA THR A 114 22.30 32.20 -29.72
C THR A 114 22.03 31.57 -28.35
N LEU A 115 21.22 30.51 -28.30
CA LEU A 115 20.90 29.80 -27.07
C LEU A 115 22.06 28.92 -26.56
N ALA A 116 22.94 28.47 -27.46
CA ALA A 116 24.13 27.70 -27.13
C ALA A 116 25.20 28.56 -26.42
N ALA A 117 25.42 29.79 -26.88
CA ALA A 117 26.37 30.73 -26.28
C ALA A 117 25.99 31.12 -24.84
N ILE A 118 24.69 31.39 -24.60
CA ILE A 118 24.17 31.72 -23.26
C ILE A 118 24.32 30.53 -22.30
N ARG A 119 24.08 29.29 -22.78
CA ARG A 119 24.31 28.07 -21.98
C ARG A 119 25.78 27.87 -21.61
N ALA A 120 26.71 28.04 -22.55
CA ALA A 120 28.14 27.89 -22.29
C ALA A 120 28.64 28.90 -21.24
N SER A 121 28.24 30.17 -21.37
CA SER A 121 28.57 31.21 -20.38
C SER A 121 28.03 30.89 -18.98
N THR A 122 26.80 30.35 -18.89
CA THR A 122 26.17 30.06 -17.59
C THR A 122 26.79 28.85 -16.89
N LEU A 123 27.24 27.84 -17.65
CA LEU A 123 27.93 26.65 -17.10
C LEU A 123 29.29 27.00 -16.50
N ALA A 124 30.10 27.83 -17.18
CA ALA A 124 31.41 28.25 -16.67
C ALA A 124 31.31 28.95 -15.29
N THR A 125 30.31 29.83 -15.11
CA THR A 125 30.08 30.54 -13.83
C THR A 125 29.55 29.63 -12.71
N ILE A 126 29.04 28.44 -13.04
CA ILE A 126 28.59 27.44 -12.05
C ILE A 126 29.77 26.55 -11.62
N GLU A 127 30.65 26.16 -12.54
CA GLU A 127 31.86 25.38 -12.22
C GLU A 127 32.83 26.15 -11.32
N GLU A 128 33.07 27.44 -11.60
CA GLU A 128 33.90 28.33 -10.76
C GLU A 128 33.37 28.46 -9.31
N LYS A 129 32.04 28.46 -9.13
CA LYS A 129 31.40 28.47 -7.80
C LYS A 129 31.50 27.12 -7.09
N LEU A 130 31.48 26.01 -7.81
CA LEU A 130 31.63 24.66 -7.23
C LEU A 130 33.07 24.38 -6.78
N GLU A 131 34.07 24.89 -7.48
CA GLU A 131 35.49 24.83 -7.08
C GLU A 131 35.72 25.57 -5.75
N THR A 132 35.10 26.76 -5.61
CA THR A 132 35.18 27.60 -4.41
C THR A 132 34.57 26.92 -3.16
N ILE A 133 33.50 26.13 -3.35
CA ILE A 133 32.82 25.38 -2.26
C ILE A 133 33.61 24.13 -1.83
N LYS A 134 34.39 23.51 -2.73
CA LYS A 134 35.28 22.40 -2.35
C LYS A 134 36.42 22.86 -1.44
N ASN A 135 36.99 24.04 -1.71
CA ASN A 135 38.13 24.58 -0.95
C ASN A 135 37.76 25.14 0.44
N THR A 136 36.47 25.28 0.77
CA THR A 136 36.04 25.77 2.10
C THR A 136 35.79 24.66 3.13
N ASN A 137 35.73 23.38 2.72
CA ASN A 137 35.38 22.26 3.60
C ASN A 137 36.57 21.50 4.21
N SER A 138 37.82 21.92 3.96
CA SER A 138 39.03 21.24 4.45
C SER A 138 39.62 21.83 5.75
N ALA A 139 38.92 22.74 6.44
CA ALA A 139 39.52 23.52 7.52
C ALA A 139 38.61 23.84 8.73
N THR A 140 37.94 22.85 9.35
CA THR A 140 37.55 22.93 10.79
C THR A 140 37.16 21.57 11.37
N SER A 141 38.02 20.99 12.24
CA SER A 141 37.60 20.31 13.48
C SER A 141 38.81 19.86 14.32
N ARG A 142 39.20 20.66 15.31
CA ARG A 142 39.91 20.20 16.52
C ARG A 142 39.00 20.44 17.71
N SER A 143 38.67 19.41 18.50
CA SER A 143 39.00 19.34 19.94
C SER A 143 38.23 18.23 20.70
N ASN A 144 39.01 17.26 21.19
CA ASN A 144 39.01 16.70 22.55
C ASN A 144 37.87 15.80 23.09
N VAL A 145 38.36 14.80 23.87
CA VAL A 145 37.83 14.17 25.11
C VAL A 145 37.55 12.64 24.99
N PRO A 146 38.14 11.77 25.84
CA PRO A 146 39.53 11.67 26.27
C PRO A 146 40.11 10.24 26.08
N GLU A 147 41.37 9.99 26.46
CA GLU A 147 41.95 8.63 26.49
C GLU A 147 41.43 7.77 27.65
N LEU A 148 41.34 6.46 27.42
CA LEU A 148 41.55 5.44 28.47
C LEU A 148 42.16 4.18 27.83
N GLN A 149 43.18 3.64 28.49
CA GLN A 149 44.08 2.62 27.95
C GLN A 149 43.46 1.21 28.02
N ASN A 150 43.74 0.35 27.03
CA ASN A 150 44.36 -0.97 27.24
C ASN A 150 44.61 -1.76 25.93
N LYS A 151 45.80 -2.36 25.86
CA LYS A 151 46.30 -3.42 24.97
C LYS A 151 47.26 -4.27 25.85
N PRO A 152 47.74 -5.48 25.46
CA PRO A 152 47.62 -6.19 24.18
C PRO A 152 46.87 -7.55 24.39
N GLU A 153 46.76 -8.52 23.47
CA GLU A 153 47.84 -9.33 22.87
C GLU A 153 47.44 -10.17 21.63
N ASN A 154 48.52 -10.57 20.93
CA ASN A 154 48.67 -11.67 19.98
C ASN A 154 48.12 -11.54 18.55
N ALA A 155 48.80 -12.28 17.68
CA ALA A 155 49.23 -11.84 16.36
C ALA A 155 49.47 -13.04 15.41
N GLN A 156 50.16 -12.78 14.29
CA GLN A 156 50.55 -13.70 13.20
C GLN A 156 49.44 -13.96 12.16
N ASN A 157 49.70 -13.97 10.84
CA ASN A 157 50.89 -13.58 10.06
C ASN A 157 50.41 -13.24 8.61
N ILE A 158 50.96 -12.23 7.92
CA ILE A 158 52.00 -12.32 6.85
C ILE A 158 51.55 -13.23 5.66
N THR A 159 51.53 -12.86 4.36
CA THR A 159 52.36 -11.98 3.48
C THR A 159 51.48 -11.44 2.32
N THR A 160 51.56 -10.18 1.86
CA THR A 160 52.21 -9.65 0.61
C THR A 160 52.00 -10.46 -0.71
N THR A 161 51.82 -9.91 -1.92
CA THR A 161 52.48 -8.75 -2.59
C THR A 161 51.71 -8.24 -3.84
N SER A 162 51.50 -6.91 -3.95
CA SER A 162 51.75 -5.98 -5.10
C SER A 162 51.55 -6.33 -6.61
N LEU A 163 50.67 -5.55 -7.31
CA LEU A 163 50.87 -4.63 -8.48
C LEU A 163 51.70 -5.05 -9.75
N PRO A 164 51.64 -4.35 -10.93
CA PRO A 164 50.76 -3.26 -11.43
C PRO A 164 50.19 -3.45 -12.89
N LYS A 165 49.67 -2.35 -13.48
CA LYS A 165 49.13 -2.15 -14.85
C LYS A 165 50.16 -2.30 -16.01
N THR A 166 49.69 -2.53 -17.25
CA THR A 166 50.11 -1.81 -18.49
C THR A 166 49.24 -2.13 -19.73
N PHE A 167 49.20 -1.21 -20.71
CA PHE A 167 48.72 -1.34 -22.11
C PHE A 167 49.96 -1.34 -23.04
N PRO A 168 49.94 -1.89 -24.27
CA PRO A 168 49.56 -1.08 -25.46
C PRO A 168 48.87 -1.87 -26.61
N GLU A 169 48.91 -1.32 -27.83
CA GLU A 169 47.94 -1.50 -28.93
C GLU A 169 48.40 -2.41 -30.11
N HIS A 170 47.46 -2.58 -31.06
CA HIS A 170 47.65 -2.64 -32.53
C HIS A 170 48.06 -3.95 -33.28
N SER A 171 47.07 -4.42 -34.07
CA SER A 171 47.10 -4.56 -35.56
C SER A 171 47.23 -5.94 -36.24
N ALA A 172 46.64 -5.97 -37.45
CA ALA A 172 46.89 -6.85 -38.61
C ALA A 172 46.36 -8.31 -38.64
N ASN A 173 45.27 -8.45 -39.40
CA ASN A 173 44.82 -9.59 -40.24
C ASN A 173 45.86 -9.90 -41.38
N PRO A 174 45.71 -10.90 -42.30
CA PRO A 174 44.67 -11.94 -42.49
C PRO A 174 45.20 -13.32 -43.03
N LEU A 175 44.30 -14.15 -43.62
CA LEU A 175 44.52 -15.22 -44.66
C LEU A 175 45.09 -16.58 -44.19
N LEU A 176 44.40 -17.73 -44.30
CA LEU A 176 44.10 -18.51 -45.53
C LEU A 176 43.09 -19.67 -45.28
N ASN A 177 42.33 -20.08 -46.30
CA ASN A 177 41.48 -21.29 -46.33
C ASN A 177 42.27 -22.52 -46.91
N PRO A 178 41.62 -23.64 -47.32
CA PRO A 178 41.51 -24.93 -46.61
C PRO A 178 42.33 -26.05 -47.31
N PRO A 179 42.14 -27.36 -46.99
CA PRO A 179 41.16 -28.12 -47.78
C PRO A 179 40.43 -29.29 -47.05
N SER A 180 39.47 -29.87 -47.79
CA SER A 180 38.63 -31.04 -47.53
C SER A 180 39.35 -32.41 -47.55
N ILE A 181 38.73 -33.47 -46.97
CA ILE A 181 38.23 -34.67 -47.71
C ILE A 181 37.53 -35.71 -46.80
N GLU A 182 36.60 -36.40 -47.46
CA GLU A 182 35.56 -37.39 -47.14
C GLU A 182 35.79 -38.69 -46.29
N ASN A 183 34.64 -39.19 -45.77
CA ASN A 183 34.08 -40.56 -45.87
C ASN A 183 34.42 -41.75 -44.91
N ARG A 184 33.31 -42.31 -44.35
CA ARG A 184 33.03 -43.71 -43.89
C ARG A 184 33.81 -44.22 -42.64
N THR A 185 33.27 -45.10 -41.80
CA THR A 185 32.35 -46.25 -42.05
C THR A 185 31.46 -46.59 -40.84
N GLU A 186 30.38 -47.35 -41.07
CA GLU A 186 29.46 -47.90 -40.05
C GLU A 186 30.10 -49.01 -39.19
N VAL A 187 29.62 -49.15 -37.93
CA VAL A 187 29.57 -50.45 -37.22
C VAL A 187 28.24 -50.53 -36.46
N THR A 188 27.51 -51.63 -36.67
CA THR A 188 26.23 -51.95 -36.00
C THR A 188 26.46 -53.10 -35.01
N LEU A 189 25.83 -53.10 -33.83
CA LEU A 189 25.64 -54.35 -33.04
C LEU A 189 24.49 -54.29 -32.02
N ASN A 190 23.87 -55.46 -31.82
CA ASN A 190 22.71 -55.81 -30.98
C ASN A 190 23.14 -56.92 -29.97
N LEU A 191 22.41 -57.32 -28.92
CA LEU A 191 21.03 -57.07 -28.45
C LEU A 191 20.95 -57.45 -26.94
N GLY A 192 19.97 -56.94 -26.18
CA GLY A 192 19.36 -57.73 -25.09
C GLY A 192 19.28 -57.12 -23.67
N PRO A 193 18.39 -57.66 -22.78
CA PRO A 193 17.53 -56.79 -21.94
C PRO A 193 17.26 -57.20 -20.46
N PHE A 194 16.46 -56.37 -19.75
CA PHE A 194 15.86 -56.54 -18.39
C PHE A 194 16.84 -56.43 -17.18
N ILE A 195 16.47 -56.04 -15.94
CA ILE A 195 15.28 -56.35 -15.09
C ILE A 195 14.91 -55.19 -14.12
N THR A 196 13.64 -55.09 -13.71
CA THR A 196 13.09 -54.25 -12.60
C THR A 196 12.85 -55.03 -11.30
N PRO A 197 12.93 -54.43 -10.10
CA PRO A 197 12.32 -54.97 -8.87
C PRO A 197 11.06 -54.21 -8.39
N LYS A 198 10.17 -54.92 -7.68
CA LYS A 198 9.00 -54.41 -6.94
C LYS A 198 9.25 -54.46 -5.41
N ASN A 199 8.39 -53.76 -4.65
CA ASN A 199 7.84 -54.01 -3.28
C ASN A 199 8.62 -54.98 -2.33
N MET A 200 8.68 -54.77 -1.01
CA MET A 200 7.53 -54.92 -0.11
C MET A 200 7.92 -54.77 1.38
N GLU A 201 7.04 -54.14 2.18
CA GLU A 201 6.75 -54.31 3.62
C GLU A 201 7.80 -54.23 4.76
N SER A 202 7.27 -53.77 5.90
CA SER A 202 7.84 -53.67 7.25
C SER A 202 7.66 -54.93 8.10
N PRO A 203 8.45 -55.11 9.18
CA PRO A 203 8.02 -55.88 10.35
C PRO A 203 8.02 -55.08 11.67
N PHE A 204 7.06 -55.42 12.54
CA PHE A 204 7.00 -55.11 13.99
C PHE A 204 7.34 -56.38 14.81
N LEU A 205 7.36 -56.26 16.16
CA LEU A 205 7.72 -57.24 17.23
C LEU A 205 9.17 -57.00 17.75
N THR A 206 9.54 -57.04 19.03
CA THR A 206 8.92 -57.25 20.37
C THR A 206 9.94 -56.70 21.42
N ASN A 207 9.69 -56.42 22.71
CA ASN A 207 8.99 -57.19 23.75
C ASN A 207 8.79 -56.37 25.06
N LYS A 208 8.02 -56.96 25.99
CA LYS A 208 7.71 -56.69 27.42
C LYS A 208 8.86 -56.08 28.28
N THR A 209 8.65 -55.42 29.44
CA THR A 209 7.92 -55.89 30.66
C THR A 209 7.47 -54.81 31.66
N ASP A 210 6.30 -55.05 32.27
CA ASP A 210 5.88 -54.93 33.69
C ASP A 210 5.79 -53.59 34.49
N MET A 211 4.65 -53.49 35.19
CA MET A 211 4.21 -52.56 36.27
C MET A 211 4.71 -53.07 37.67
N PRO A 212 4.51 -52.40 38.86
CA PRO A 212 3.38 -51.53 39.25
C PRO A 212 3.63 -50.34 40.25
N LEU A 213 2.58 -49.53 40.48
CA LEU A 213 2.11 -48.83 41.72
C LEU A 213 3.14 -48.18 42.70
N THR A 214 2.95 -46.94 43.16
CA THR A 214 1.99 -46.59 44.26
C THR A 214 1.76 -45.06 44.42
N GLN A 215 0.88 -44.68 45.36
CA GLN A 215 0.31 -43.34 45.63
C GLN A 215 1.29 -42.31 46.29
N GLY A 216 0.99 -41.01 46.18
CA GLY A 216 1.61 -39.97 47.04
C GLY A 216 1.20 -38.54 46.71
N SER A 217 0.37 -37.93 47.57
CA SER A 217 -0.09 -36.53 47.49
C SER A 217 0.91 -35.52 48.09
N TYR A 218 1.08 -34.32 47.49
CA TYR A 218 0.88 -32.98 48.12
C TYR A 218 1.32 -31.80 47.20
N ILE A 219 0.72 -30.63 47.44
CA ILE A 219 0.97 -29.27 46.89
C ILE A 219 1.74 -28.47 47.99
N PRO A 220 2.52 -27.35 47.78
CA PRO A 220 2.59 -26.39 46.66
C PRO A 220 4.01 -25.93 46.19
N SER A 221 4.00 -25.01 45.20
CA SER A 221 4.91 -23.85 44.99
C SER A 221 6.43 -24.05 44.89
N ASN A 222 6.99 -23.69 43.72
CA ASN A 222 7.87 -22.51 43.63
C ASN A 222 8.22 -22.11 42.18
N ASN A 223 8.58 -20.83 42.03
CA ASN A 223 9.56 -20.24 41.11
C ASN A 223 9.75 -20.89 39.74
N MET A 224 9.26 -20.22 38.69
CA MET A 224 9.69 -20.48 37.32
C MET A 224 10.91 -19.59 37.01
N GLU A 225 12.10 -20.13 37.28
CA GLU A 225 13.35 -19.60 36.72
C GLU A 225 13.36 -19.74 35.19
N SER A 226 14.01 -18.80 34.52
CA SER A 226 14.27 -18.84 33.09
C SER A 226 15.34 -19.87 32.74
N PRO A 227 15.13 -20.74 31.73
CA PRO A 227 16.23 -21.41 31.03
C PRO A 227 16.61 -20.62 29.78
N SER A 228 17.89 -20.30 29.67
CA SER A 228 18.54 -20.01 28.39
C SER A 228 18.50 -21.26 27.51
N PHE A 229 18.38 -21.08 26.19
CA PHE A 229 18.67 -22.15 25.23
C PHE A 229 19.55 -21.66 24.09
N ALA A 230 20.63 -22.40 23.87
CA ALA A 230 21.61 -22.15 22.82
C ALA A 230 21.14 -22.70 21.47
N SER A 231 21.85 -22.30 20.42
CA SER A 231 21.59 -22.64 19.01
C SER A 231 21.39 -24.14 18.75
N LYS A 232 20.41 -24.48 17.89
CA LYS A 232 20.69 -25.00 16.52
C LYS A 232 19.42 -25.26 15.70
N THR A 233 19.63 -25.27 14.38
CA THR A 233 18.75 -25.80 13.31
C THR A 233 17.61 -24.87 12.87
N GLU A 234 17.83 -24.18 11.76
CA GLU A 234 16.77 -23.57 10.95
C GLU A 234 15.83 -24.66 10.43
N MET A 235 14.55 -24.58 10.78
CA MET A 235 13.52 -25.45 10.20
C MET A 235 12.70 -24.64 9.19
N LEU A 236 13.19 -24.59 7.95
CA LEU A 236 12.42 -24.08 6.82
C LEU A 236 11.15 -24.91 6.64
N LEU A 237 10.01 -24.34 6.98
CA LEU A 237 8.68 -24.86 6.68
C LEU A 237 8.00 -23.95 5.65
N THR A 238 8.25 -24.23 4.36
CA THR A 238 7.37 -23.77 3.29
C THR A 238 6.08 -24.63 3.30
N PRO A 239 4.90 -24.06 3.00
CA PRO A 239 3.68 -24.87 2.94
C PRO A 239 3.71 -25.78 1.71
N GLY A 240 3.39 -27.06 1.89
CA GLY A 240 3.03 -27.94 0.77
C GLY A 240 1.72 -27.50 0.11
N PRO A 241 1.38 -28.05 -1.07
CA PRO A 241 0.15 -27.71 -1.78
C PRO A 241 -1.08 -28.01 -0.91
N TYR A 242 -1.96 -27.01 -0.75
CA TYR A 242 -3.17 -27.12 0.05
C TYR A 242 -4.18 -28.08 -0.60
N ILE A 243 -4.50 -29.17 0.10
CA ILE A 243 -5.56 -30.11 -0.27
C ILE A 243 -6.74 -29.87 0.69
N PRO A 244 -7.90 -29.36 0.23
CA PRO A 244 -9.04 -29.11 1.11
C PRO A 244 -9.63 -30.42 1.65
N PRO A 245 -10.05 -30.48 2.93
CA PRO A 245 -10.79 -31.61 3.48
C PRO A 245 -12.10 -31.83 2.72
N LYS A 246 -12.44 -33.09 2.42
CA LYS A 246 -13.77 -33.44 1.94
C LYS A 246 -14.73 -33.56 3.11
N ASN A 247 -15.85 -32.85 3.02
CA ASN A 247 -17.03 -32.96 3.86
C ASN A 247 -16.79 -32.64 5.36
N MET A 248 -16.94 -31.36 5.71
CA MET A 248 -17.27 -30.96 7.07
C MET A 248 -18.70 -30.44 7.05
N GLU A 249 -19.63 -31.13 7.72
CA GLU A 249 -21.00 -30.66 7.91
C GLU A 249 -20.98 -29.51 8.91
N PHE A 250 -21.72 -28.44 8.61
CA PHE A 250 -21.87 -27.26 9.48
C PHE A 250 -23.24 -27.31 10.17
N SER A 251 -23.27 -26.95 11.44
CA SER A 251 -24.51 -26.76 12.20
C SER A 251 -25.25 -25.50 11.77
N ASP A 252 -26.59 -25.56 11.73
CA ASP A 252 -27.46 -24.40 11.50
C ASP A 252 -27.32 -23.36 12.63
N ASP A 253 -26.61 -22.26 12.37
CA ASP A 253 -26.63 -21.07 13.22
C ASP A 253 -27.68 -20.07 12.70
N SER A 254 -28.79 -19.96 13.44
CA SER A 254 -29.87 -19.01 13.14
C SER A 254 -29.43 -17.56 13.40
N PRO A 255 -29.89 -16.57 12.58
CA PRO A 255 -29.39 -15.21 12.64
C PRO A 255 -29.86 -14.45 13.90
N VAL A 256 -28.91 -14.06 14.75
CA VAL A 256 -29.15 -13.11 15.85
C VAL A 256 -29.06 -11.68 15.31
N ILE A 257 -30.21 -11.07 15.06
CA ILE A 257 -30.32 -9.67 14.60
C ILE A 257 -30.06 -8.73 15.79
N SER A 258 -28.89 -8.10 15.84
CA SER A 258 -28.59 -7.04 16.82
C SER A 258 -29.19 -5.70 16.40
N GLN A 259 -30.39 -5.39 16.91
CA GLN A 259 -31.04 -4.10 16.69
C GLN A 259 -30.36 -2.97 17.49
N PHE A 260 -29.32 -2.35 16.94
CA PHE A 260 -28.80 -1.09 17.46
C PHE A 260 -29.75 0.07 17.14
N LYS A 261 -30.57 0.48 18.12
CA LYS A 261 -31.36 1.71 18.04
C LYS A 261 -30.44 2.93 18.13
N ILE A 262 -30.38 3.71 17.06
CA ILE A 262 -29.74 5.03 17.05
C ILE A 262 -30.59 5.96 17.94
N GLN A 263 -30.05 6.38 19.09
CA GLN A 263 -30.63 7.48 19.87
C GLN A 263 -30.13 8.82 19.32
N THR A 264 -30.99 9.52 18.58
CA THR A 264 -30.78 10.92 18.23
C THR A 264 -31.05 11.80 19.46
N GLY A 265 -30.01 12.39 20.05
CA GLY A 265 -30.15 13.16 21.29
C GLY A 265 -29.10 14.26 21.47
N VAL A 266 -29.53 15.50 21.19
CA VAL A 266 -29.04 16.79 21.72
C VAL A 266 -27.53 17.09 21.59
N SER A 267 -27.20 18.06 20.74
CA SER A 267 -25.87 18.69 20.69
C SER A 267 -25.58 19.42 22.02
N PRO A 268 -24.42 19.17 22.68
CA PRO A 268 -23.95 20.08 23.72
C PRO A 268 -23.48 21.39 23.08
N ASP A 269 -23.72 22.50 23.77
CA ASP A 269 -23.21 23.82 23.42
C ASP A 269 -21.69 23.86 23.67
N VAL A 270 -20.92 24.24 22.64
CA VAL A 270 -19.44 24.31 22.68
C VAL A 270 -18.99 25.67 22.16
N SER A 271 -19.21 26.71 22.96
CA SER A 271 -18.65 28.03 22.70
C SER A 271 -17.11 28.01 22.84
N ASN A 272 -16.40 28.16 21.72
CA ASN A 272 -14.98 28.51 21.63
C ASN A 272 -13.96 27.56 22.29
N LEU A 273 -13.97 26.30 21.87
CA LEU A 273 -12.73 25.55 21.67
C LEU A 273 -12.48 25.45 20.16
N GLU A 274 -11.25 25.71 19.71
CA GLU A 274 -10.85 25.44 18.32
C GLU A 274 -11.24 24.00 17.96
N VAL A 275 -11.84 23.79 16.78
CA VAL A 275 -12.31 22.47 16.35
C VAL A 275 -11.11 21.56 16.15
N LYS A 276 -10.74 20.82 17.20
CA LYS A 276 -9.77 19.74 17.12
C LYS A 276 -10.27 18.74 16.07
N SER A 277 -9.38 18.34 15.15
CA SER A 277 -9.65 17.34 14.12
C SER A 277 -10.50 16.19 14.67
N ALA A 278 -11.63 15.92 14.00
CA ALA A 278 -12.54 14.84 14.42
C ALA A 278 -11.88 13.45 14.30
N CYS A 279 -10.76 13.36 13.58
CA CYS A 279 -9.81 12.26 13.63
C CYS A 279 -8.42 12.74 14.12
N PRO A 280 -8.08 12.58 15.41
CA PRO A 280 -6.72 12.83 15.89
C PRO A 280 -5.82 11.63 15.58
N PHE A 281 -4.88 11.78 14.64
CA PHE A 281 -3.95 10.71 14.26
C PHE A 281 -2.89 10.41 15.33
N PRO A 282 -2.47 9.14 15.48
CA PRO A 282 -1.39 8.77 16.38
C PRO A 282 -0.04 9.34 15.93
N LYS A 283 0.67 9.99 16.85
CA LYS A 283 2.08 10.37 16.68
C LYS A 283 2.95 9.16 17.01
N LEU A 284 3.17 8.30 16.01
CA LEU A 284 4.00 7.09 16.11
C LEU A 284 5.47 7.40 15.82
N ASP A 285 6.40 6.73 16.52
CA ASP A 285 7.84 6.87 16.28
C ASP A 285 8.33 5.75 15.35
N VAL A 286 8.99 6.12 14.26
CA VAL A 286 9.58 5.17 13.31
C VAL A 286 10.67 4.30 13.95
N LYS A 287 11.30 4.78 15.05
CA LYS A 287 12.32 4.06 15.83
C LYS A 287 11.83 3.57 17.19
N ASP A 288 10.52 3.40 17.38
CA ASP A 288 9.99 2.92 18.66
C ASP A 288 10.63 1.59 19.09
N PRO A 289 11.19 1.47 20.32
CA PRO A 289 11.87 0.26 20.77
C PRO A 289 11.02 -1.01 20.72
N ASP A 290 9.70 -0.90 20.94
CA ASP A 290 8.79 -2.04 20.87
C ASP A 290 8.70 -2.63 19.45
N ILE A 291 8.98 -1.82 18.42
CA ILE A 291 8.96 -2.21 17.00
C ILE A 291 10.37 -2.58 16.51
N MET A 292 11.37 -1.77 16.87
CA MET A 292 12.74 -1.91 16.34
C MET A 292 13.44 -3.21 16.76
N GLN A 293 13.01 -3.86 17.84
CA GLN A 293 13.47 -5.21 18.21
C GLN A 293 13.15 -6.29 17.16
N TYR A 294 12.19 -6.06 16.27
CA TYR A 294 11.80 -6.97 15.19
C TYR A 294 12.37 -6.57 13.81
N TYR A 295 13.02 -5.41 13.72
CA TYR A 295 13.55 -4.89 12.46
C TYR A 295 14.89 -5.54 12.09
N VAL A 296 14.92 -6.18 10.93
CA VAL A 296 16.10 -6.78 10.31
C VAL A 296 16.28 -6.17 8.93
N LYS A 297 17.51 -5.75 8.60
CA LYS A 297 17.88 -5.32 7.25
C LYS A 297 18.64 -6.45 6.54
N TYR A 298 18.02 -7.05 5.54
CA TYR A 298 18.68 -7.97 4.63
C TYR A 298 19.49 -7.22 3.55
N PRO A 299 20.62 -7.79 3.09
CA PRO A 299 21.38 -7.26 1.96
C PRO A 299 20.61 -7.44 0.64
N ARG A 300 20.95 -6.66 -0.39
CA ARG A 300 20.38 -6.82 -1.75
C ARG A 300 20.50 -8.27 -2.24
N LEU A 301 19.41 -8.80 -2.78
CA LEU A 301 19.33 -10.18 -3.27
C LEU A 301 20.36 -10.42 -4.38
N LYS A 302 20.96 -11.61 -4.40
CA LYS A 302 21.86 -12.05 -5.47
C LYS A 302 21.34 -13.36 -6.05
N CYS A 303 21.00 -13.34 -7.33
CA CYS A 303 20.50 -14.49 -8.07
C CYS A 303 21.63 -15.19 -8.85
N ASP A 304 21.29 -16.02 -9.83
CA ASP A 304 22.24 -16.91 -10.49
C ASP A 304 23.39 -16.14 -11.16
N LYS A 305 24.59 -16.73 -11.11
CA LYS A 305 25.83 -16.07 -11.59
C LYS A 305 25.90 -15.92 -13.11
N GLU A 306 25.17 -16.76 -13.83
CA GLU A 306 25.10 -16.70 -15.29
C GLU A 306 23.98 -15.75 -15.71
N PRO A 307 24.26 -14.68 -16.48
CA PRO A 307 23.23 -13.80 -17.01
C PRO A 307 22.25 -14.57 -17.90
N ASP A 308 20.98 -14.18 -17.86
CA ASP A 308 19.96 -14.70 -18.77
C ASP A 308 20.38 -14.53 -20.23
N TRP A 309 20.17 -15.57 -21.05
CA TRP A 309 20.58 -15.54 -22.46
C TRP A 309 19.67 -14.69 -23.34
N VAL A 310 18.45 -14.45 -22.88
CA VAL A 310 17.35 -13.87 -23.67
C VAL A 310 16.80 -12.63 -22.97
N THR A 311 16.23 -11.73 -23.77
CA THR A 311 15.42 -10.60 -23.34
C THR A 311 14.15 -10.52 -24.18
N LEU A 312 13.04 -10.15 -23.54
CA LEU A 312 11.84 -9.66 -24.20
C LEU A 312 11.74 -8.17 -23.85
N ASN A 313 12.19 -7.29 -24.74
CA ASN A 313 12.37 -5.87 -24.45
C ASN A 313 11.88 -5.03 -25.63
N ARG A 314 11.05 -4.03 -25.34
CA ARG A 314 10.31 -3.23 -26.34
C ARG A 314 9.49 -4.08 -27.31
N GLY A 315 8.93 -5.18 -26.81
CA GLY A 315 8.05 -6.05 -27.59
C GLY A 315 8.75 -6.89 -28.67
N VAL A 316 10.07 -7.06 -28.58
CA VAL A 316 10.84 -7.98 -29.42
C VAL A 316 11.69 -8.93 -28.58
N PHE A 317 11.93 -10.12 -29.14
CA PHE A 317 12.92 -11.07 -28.66
C PHE A 317 14.34 -10.60 -29.02
N GLY A 318 15.28 -10.76 -28.10
CA GLY A 318 16.71 -10.53 -28.34
C GLY A 318 17.60 -11.40 -27.47
N LEU A 319 18.81 -11.69 -27.96
CA LEU A 319 19.86 -12.37 -27.19
C LEU A 319 20.66 -11.36 -26.39
N THR A 320 21.06 -11.70 -25.16
CA THR A 320 21.92 -10.82 -24.36
C THR A 320 23.34 -10.81 -24.88
N LYS A 321 24.02 -9.67 -24.73
CA LYS A 321 25.43 -9.51 -25.09
C LYS A 321 26.31 -10.59 -24.43
N ALA A 322 26.07 -10.87 -23.15
CA ALA A 322 26.82 -11.87 -22.39
C ALA A 322 26.68 -13.29 -22.97
N ALA A 323 25.49 -13.67 -23.45
CA ALA A 323 25.31 -14.97 -24.10
C ALA A 323 25.99 -15.02 -25.48
N ILE A 324 25.85 -13.97 -26.31
CA ILE A 324 26.52 -13.89 -27.62
C ILE A 324 28.05 -13.94 -27.49
N GLU A 325 28.62 -13.33 -26.45
CA GLU A 325 30.06 -13.35 -26.19
C GLU A 325 30.57 -14.70 -25.63
N LYS A 326 29.69 -15.50 -24.99
CA LYS A 326 30.04 -16.76 -24.33
C LYS A 326 29.74 -18.00 -25.19
N HIS A 327 28.69 -17.95 -26.01
CA HIS A 327 28.08 -19.10 -26.67
C HIS A 327 27.94 -18.89 -28.18
N ALA A 328 28.42 -19.85 -28.96
CA ALA A 328 28.33 -19.83 -30.42
C ALA A 328 27.05 -20.52 -30.92
N ASN A 329 26.51 -20.03 -32.03
CA ASN A 329 25.37 -20.64 -32.74
C ASN A 329 24.13 -20.87 -31.85
N ILE A 330 23.78 -19.88 -31.01
CA ILE A 330 22.57 -19.93 -30.17
C ILE A 330 21.33 -20.01 -31.08
N SER A 331 20.53 -21.06 -30.93
CA SER A 331 19.16 -21.14 -31.44
C SER A 331 18.17 -21.23 -30.28
N CYS A 332 17.03 -20.54 -30.38
CA CYS A 332 16.02 -20.47 -29.33
C CYS A 332 14.63 -20.79 -29.86
N ASP A 333 13.83 -21.46 -29.03
CA ASP A 333 12.40 -21.70 -29.24
C ASP A 333 11.59 -21.00 -28.15
N LEU A 334 10.50 -20.34 -28.56
CA LEU A 334 9.59 -19.58 -27.69
C LEU A 334 8.27 -20.34 -27.56
N TYR A 335 7.92 -20.75 -26.34
CA TYR A 335 6.68 -21.45 -26.00
C TYR A 335 5.72 -20.44 -25.34
N PRO A 336 4.68 -19.97 -26.04
CA PRO A 336 3.75 -18.98 -25.48
C PRO A 336 3.03 -19.51 -24.24
N ILE A 337 2.86 -18.68 -23.21
CA ILE A 337 1.99 -19.03 -22.08
C ILE A 337 0.55 -18.59 -22.41
N ILE A 338 -0.36 -19.55 -22.49
CA ILE A 338 -1.77 -19.35 -22.86
C ILE A 338 -2.67 -19.60 -21.64
N LYS A 339 -3.65 -18.70 -21.45
CA LYS A 339 -4.72 -18.85 -20.46
C LYS A 339 -5.63 -20.05 -20.81
N LEU A 340 -5.83 -20.97 -19.86
CA LEU A 340 -6.94 -21.93 -19.90
C LEU A 340 -8.09 -21.49 -18.97
N SER A 341 -7.75 -20.88 -17.84
CA SER A 341 -8.67 -20.25 -16.89
C SER A 341 -7.87 -19.28 -16.00
N ASP A 342 -8.53 -18.55 -15.12
CA ASP A 342 -7.86 -17.68 -14.12
C ASP A 342 -7.07 -18.46 -13.03
N PHE A 343 -7.14 -19.79 -13.06
CA PHE A 343 -6.43 -20.71 -12.17
C PHE A 343 -5.46 -21.65 -12.89
N LYS A 344 -5.37 -21.58 -14.23
CA LYS A 344 -4.56 -22.52 -15.00
C LYS A 344 -4.11 -21.92 -16.34
N VAL A 345 -2.83 -22.09 -16.63
CA VAL A 345 -2.21 -21.82 -17.93
C VAL A 345 -1.75 -23.11 -18.60
N ALA A 346 -1.39 -23.03 -19.87
CA ALA A 346 -0.71 -24.07 -20.64
C ALA A 346 0.26 -23.43 -21.63
N GLU A 347 1.13 -24.24 -22.23
CA GLU A 347 1.98 -23.80 -23.33
C GLU A 347 1.23 -23.90 -24.66
N GLY A 348 1.42 -22.90 -25.51
CA GLY A 348 0.96 -22.87 -26.89
C GLY A 348 1.91 -23.53 -27.86
N GLU A 349 1.55 -23.49 -29.14
CA GLU A 349 2.43 -23.93 -30.23
C GLU A 349 3.73 -23.11 -30.24
N PRO A 350 4.91 -23.75 -30.22
CA PRO A 350 6.18 -23.06 -30.11
C PRO A 350 6.58 -22.37 -31.40
N ILE A 351 7.04 -21.12 -31.27
CA ILE A 351 7.75 -20.40 -32.33
C ILE A 351 9.18 -20.94 -32.34
N ARG A 352 9.55 -21.67 -33.40
CA ARG A 352 10.84 -22.37 -33.50
C ARG A 352 11.94 -21.52 -34.15
N ASN A 353 13.18 -21.70 -33.72
CA ASN A 353 14.39 -21.04 -34.26
C ASN A 353 14.25 -19.51 -34.36
N VAL A 354 13.82 -18.88 -33.27
CA VAL A 354 13.56 -17.44 -33.19
C VAL A 354 14.85 -16.63 -33.31
N HIS A 355 14.82 -15.61 -34.18
CA HIS A 355 15.94 -14.71 -34.39
C HIS A 355 15.75 -13.38 -33.61
N PRO A 356 16.83 -12.74 -33.13
CA PRO A 356 16.77 -11.41 -32.54
C PRO A 356 16.03 -10.40 -33.43
N GLY A 357 15.13 -9.62 -32.84
CA GLY A 357 14.22 -8.71 -33.54
C GLY A 357 12.84 -9.29 -33.87
N THR A 358 12.59 -10.58 -33.60
CA THR A 358 11.24 -11.17 -33.76
C THR A 358 10.26 -10.52 -32.80
N THR A 359 9.10 -10.09 -33.30
CA THR A 359 8.04 -9.45 -32.52
C THR A 359 7.37 -10.41 -31.53
N ASN A 360 7.07 -9.92 -30.34
CA ASN A 360 6.31 -10.64 -29.31
C ASN A 360 4.81 -10.60 -29.64
N TYR A 361 4.23 -11.77 -29.87
CA TYR A 361 2.78 -11.96 -30.10
C TYR A 361 2.02 -12.36 -28.83
N HIS A 362 2.74 -12.72 -27.77
CA HIS A 362 2.21 -12.99 -26.43
C HIS A 362 3.01 -12.20 -25.39
N ASP A 363 2.41 -11.91 -24.25
CA ASP A 363 3.08 -11.18 -23.16
C ASP A 363 4.16 -12.06 -22.48
N PHE A 364 3.97 -13.39 -22.47
CA PHE A 364 4.75 -14.32 -21.67
C PHE A 364 5.18 -15.56 -22.46
N TYR A 365 6.41 -16.00 -22.25
CA TYR A 365 6.97 -17.20 -22.88
C TYR A 365 7.82 -18.01 -21.90
N ARG A 366 7.76 -19.34 -21.98
CA ARG A 366 8.91 -20.18 -21.62
C ARG A 366 9.85 -20.19 -22.83
N VAL A 367 11.14 -20.04 -22.60
CA VAL A 367 12.15 -19.97 -23.65
C VAL A 367 13.19 -21.04 -23.42
N THR A 368 13.45 -21.87 -24.44
CA THR A 368 14.58 -22.82 -24.44
C THR A 368 15.56 -22.45 -25.52
N CYS A 369 16.86 -22.44 -25.23
CA CYS A 369 17.90 -22.25 -26.22
C CYS A 369 18.94 -23.36 -26.17
N THR A 370 19.52 -23.68 -27.32
CA THR A 370 20.68 -24.57 -27.47
C THR A 370 21.82 -23.79 -28.13
N ALA A 371 23.06 -24.06 -27.73
CA ALA A 371 24.25 -23.44 -28.28
C ALA A 371 25.44 -24.41 -28.29
N ASP A 372 26.56 -24.01 -28.87
CA ASP A 372 27.82 -24.76 -28.87
C ASP A 372 27.66 -26.19 -29.38
N GLY A 373 26.94 -26.35 -30.51
CA GLY A 373 26.64 -27.65 -31.11
C GLY A 373 25.66 -28.52 -30.28
N GLY A 374 24.93 -27.91 -29.34
CA GLY A 374 24.00 -28.60 -28.42
C GLY A 374 24.60 -28.95 -27.05
N SER A 375 25.86 -28.57 -26.79
CA SER A 375 26.51 -28.82 -25.50
C SER A 375 26.11 -27.83 -24.39
N SER A 376 25.69 -26.62 -24.76
CA SER A 376 25.16 -25.61 -23.84
C SER A 376 23.65 -25.47 -24.02
N ASN A 377 22.90 -25.44 -22.92
CA ASN A 377 21.44 -25.33 -22.92
C ASN A 377 20.98 -24.25 -21.92
N TYR A 378 19.92 -23.53 -22.27
CA TYR A 378 19.27 -22.52 -21.45
C TYR A 378 17.76 -22.74 -21.42
N GLU A 379 17.14 -22.60 -20.25
CA GLU A 379 15.70 -22.62 -20.07
C GLU A 379 15.31 -21.61 -19.00
N ASN A 380 14.42 -20.67 -19.33
CA ASN A 380 13.82 -19.74 -18.36
C ASN A 380 12.49 -19.18 -18.88
N TRP A 381 11.72 -18.53 -18.01
CA TRP A 381 10.48 -17.84 -18.34
C TRP A 381 10.72 -16.34 -18.41
N HIS A 382 10.21 -15.72 -19.48
CA HIS A 382 10.36 -14.30 -19.74
C HIS A 382 9.00 -13.60 -19.80
N ALA A 383 8.94 -12.42 -19.19
CA ALA A 383 7.82 -11.51 -19.28
C ALA A 383 8.19 -10.30 -20.16
N GLY A 384 7.28 -9.94 -21.05
CA GLY A 384 7.29 -8.72 -21.83
C GLY A 384 5.85 -8.28 -22.08
N ILE A 385 5.62 -7.42 -23.07
CA ILE A 385 4.27 -7.04 -23.49
C ILE A 385 4.17 -7.21 -25.00
N ARG A 386 3.11 -7.90 -25.46
CA ARG A 386 2.84 -8.05 -26.89
C ARG A 386 2.38 -6.71 -27.48
N TYR A 387 2.70 -6.48 -28.74
CA TYR A 387 2.02 -5.44 -29.51
C TYR A 387 0.64 -5.94 -29.96
N ASP A 388 -0.41 -5.19 -29.65
CA ASP A 388 -1.78 -5.52 -30.05
C ASP A 388 -2.39 -4.36 -30.84
N ASP A 389 -2.65 -4.62 -32.12
CA ASP A 389 -3.20 -3.63 -33.05
C ASP A 389 -4.63 -3.19 -32.66
N THR A 390 -5.39 -4.04 -31.96
CA THR A 390 -6.74 -3.70 -31.48
C THR A 390 -6.70 -2.73 -30.30
N ILE A 391 -5.66 -2.83 -29.46
CA ILE A 391 -5.38 -1.86 -28.39
C ILE A 391 -4.88 -0.55 -29.01
N GLN A 392 -3.93 -0.63 -29.94
CA GLN A 392 -3.33 0.55 -30.56
C GLN A 392 -4.32 1.36 -31.42
N LYS A 393 -5.31 0.72 -32.04
CA LYS A 393 -6.39 1.36 -32.82
C LYS A 393 -7.66 1.66 -32.01
N ARG A 394 -7.65 1.44 -30.69
CA ARG A 394 -8.78 1.79 -29.81
C ARG A 394 -8.91 3.30 -29.68
N ASP A 395 -9.72 3.89 -30.54
CA ASP A 395 -10.03 5.31 -30.51
C ASP A 395 -11.44 5.52 -29.96
N VAL A 396 -11.57 6.49 -29.05
CA VAL A 396 -12.82 6.85 -28.38
C VAL A 396 -12.95 8.37 -28.39
N THR A 397 -14.18 8.88 -28.31
CA THR A 397 -14.40 10.33 -28.16
C THR A 397 -13.86 10.77 -26.80
N PRO A 398 -12.88 11.70 -26.71
CA PRO A 398 -12.39 12.16 -25.42
C PRO A 398 -13.49 12.84 -24.62
N ASN A 399 -13.60 12.52 -23.33
CA ASN A 399 -14.41 13.32 -22.42
C ASN A 399 -13.74 14.70 -22.26
N PRO A 400 -14.39 15.82 -22.60
CA PRO A 400 -13.79 17.16 -22.44
C PRO A 400 -13.54 17.54 -20.97
N ARG A 401 -14.04 16.75 -20.01
CA ARG A 401 -13.73 16.87 -18.58
C ARG A 401 -12.70 15.84 -18.08
N GLY A 402 -12.14 14.99 -18.94
CA GLY A 402 -11.04 14.11 -18.56
C GLY A 402 -9.78 14.90 -18.27
N LEU A 403 -8.93 14.41 -17.35
CA LEU A 403 -7.67 15.08 -17.02
C LEU A 403 -6.50 14.73 -17.95
N ASP A 404 -6.67 13.74 -18.83
CA ASP A 404 -5.73 13.31 -19.87
C ASP A 404 -4.33 12.92 -19.37
N VAL A 405 -4.28 12.24 -18.22
CA VAL A 405 -3.07 11.70 -17.59
C VAL A 405 -3.01 10.17 -17.67
N ASP A 406 -1.79 9.62 -17.68
CA ASP A 406 -1.53 8.22 -17.30
C ASP A 406 -1.76 8.04 -15.79
N VAL A 407 -2.25 6.87 -15.39
CA VAL A 407 -2.45 6.45 -13.99
C VAL A 407 -1.62 5.20 -13.75
N ILE A 408 -0.55 5.34 -12.97
CA ILE A 408 0.42 4.28 -12.71
C ILE A 408 0.45 4.03 -11.21
N MET A 409 0.15 2.81 -10.80
CA MET A 409 -0.03 2.43 -9.39
C MET A 409 0.87 1.25 -9.04
N ILE A 410 1.64 1.38 -7.97
CA ILE A 410 2.47 0.31 -7.40
C ILE A 410 1.99 0.08 -5.97
N GLY A 411 1.36 -1.07 -5.75
CA GLY A 411 0.87 -1.53 -4.45
C GLY A 411 1.87 -2.49 -3.79
N LEU A 412 1.97 -2.42 -2.46
CA LEU A 412 2.67 -3.40 -1.64
C LEU A 412 1.73 -4.01 -0.58
N ASP A 413 1.79 -5.32 -0.39
CA ASP A 413 1.05 -6.04 0.65
C ASP A 413 1.62 -5.77 2.05
N SER A 414 0.78 -5.56 3.05
CA SER A 414 1.20 -5.55 4.47
C SER A 414 2.22 -4.46 4.86
N VAL A 415 2.32 -3.35 4.13
CA VAL A 415 3.29 -2.26 4.39
C VAL A 415 2.64 -1.03 5.05
N SER A 416 2.91 -0.83 6.34
CA SER A 416 2.55 0.42 7.03
C SER A 416 3.34 1.62 6.51
N ARG A 417 2.85 2.85 6.72
CA ARG A 417 3.63 4.06 6.39
C ARG A 417 5.01 4.07 7.07
N LEU A 418 5.12 3.54 8.28
CA LEU A 418 6.41 3.47 9.00
C LEU A 418 7.26 2.27 8.57
N ALA A 419 6.66 1.16 8.13
CA ALA A 419 7.38 0.06 7.49
C ALA A 419 8.03 0.53 6.17
N TRP A 420 7.29 1.28 5.34
CA TRP A 420 7.83 1.94 4.15
C TRP A 420 9.04 2.83 4.50
N GLN A 421 8.95 3.65 5.56
CA GLN A 421 10.08 4.47 6.04
C GLN A 421 11.28 3.66 6.57
N ARG A 422 11.06 2.49 7.16
CA ARG A 422 12.13 1.63 7.71
C ARG A 422 12.82 0.78 6.63
N HIS A 423 12.05 0.15 5.75
CA HIS A 423 12.55 -0.88 4.83
C HIS A 423 12.83 -0.37 3.42
N LEU A 424 12.22 0.73 2.97
CA LEU A 424 12.39 1.31 1.63
C LEU A 424 12.89 2.77 1.64
N PRO A 425 13.94 3.12 2.43
CA PRO A 425 14.36 4.51 2.60
C PRO A 425 14.90 5.18 1.33
N LEU A 426 15.62 4.46 0.44
CA LEU A 426 16.15 5.04 -0.81
C LEU A 426 15.02 5.38 -1.78
N THR A 427 14.11 4.43 -1.97
CA THR A 427 12.90 4.59 -2.78
C THR A 427 12.06 5.75 -2.27
N ARG A 428 11.79 5.78 -0.96
CA ARG A 428 11.00 6.84 -0.32
C ARG A 428 11.64 8.21 -0.52
N ASP A 429 12.93 8.34 -0.23
CA ASP A 429 13.60 9.62 -0.32
C ASP A 429 13.60 10.15 -1.76
N TYR A 430 13.75 9.29 -2.76
CA TYR A 430 13.62 9.69 -4.16
C TYR A 430 12.20 10.13 -4.50
N PHE A 431 11.18 9.33 -4.12
CA PHE A 431 9.78 9.66 -4.36
C PHE A 431 9.37 11.01 -3.75
N VAL A 432 9.70 11.23 -2.47
CA VAL A 432 9.30 12.46 -1.75
C VAL A 432 10.16 13.67 -2.15
N LYS A 433 11.49 13.52 -2.19
CA LYS A 433 12.41 14.67 -2.31
C LYS A 433 12.79 15.01 -3.75
N VAL A 434 12.69 14.07 -4.69
CA VAL A 434 13.06 14.28 -6.11
C VAL A 434 11.84 14.30 -7.02
N LEU A 435 10.88 13.39 -6.82
CA LEU A 435 9.66 13.36 -7.63
C LEU A 435 8.54 14.28 -7.11
N ASN A 436 8.74 14.96 -5.98
CA ASN A 436 7.74 15.79 -5.27
C ASN A 436 6.46 15.02 -4.89
N GLY A 437 6.61 13.74 -4.51
CA GLY A 437 5.52 12.90 -4.03
C GLY A 437 4.96 13.34 -2.67
N ILE A 438 3.64 13.28 -2.54
CA ILE A 438 2.87 13.68 -1.35
C ILE A 438 2.45 12.41 -0.61
N GLU A 439 2.92 12.22 0.62
CA GLU A 439 2.55 11.08 1.48
C GLU A 439 1.28 11.39 2.27
N MET A 440 0.29 10.49 2.24
CA MET A 440 -0.98 10.66 2.95
C MET A 440 -0.88 10.01 4.33
N GLU A 441 -0.65 10.82 5.36
CA GLU A 441 -0.43 10.36 6.74
C GLU A 441 -1.70 9.86 7.44
N GLY A 442 -2.88 10.23 6.93
CA GLY A 442 -4.18 9.81 7.44
C GLY A 442 -4.90 8.76 6.60
N TYR A 443 -4.19 8.06 5.70
CA TYR A 443 -4.75 6.94 4.94
C TYR A 443 -5.02 5.74 5.87
N ASN A 444 -6.28 5.31 5.94
CA ASN A 444 -6.79 4.32 6.90
C ASN A 444 -7.48 3.16 6.19
N ILE A 445 -7.28 1.93 6.69
CA ILE A 445 -7.95 0.72 6.17
C ILE A 445 -9.45 0.69 6.44
N LEU A 446 -10.17 -0.16 5.72
CA LEU A 446 -11.62 -0.37 5.88
C LEU A 446 -11.99 -1.74 6.46
N GLY A 447 -11.04 -2.67 6.55
CA GLY A 447 -11.27 -4.05 6.94
C GLY A 447 -9.99 -4.88 6.95
N ASP A 448 -10.15 -6.18 7.14
CA ASP A 448 -9.07 -7.18 7.23
C ASP A 448 -8.60 -7.65 5.84
N GLY A 449 -7.29 -7.61 5.59
CA GLY A 449 -6.69 -8.20 4.39
C GLY A 449 -6.81 -7.37 3.10
N THR A 450 -6.05 -7.77 2.09
CA THR A 450 -5.98 -7.17 0.75
C THR A 450 -7.35 -6.89 0.09
N PRO A 451 -8.34 -7.80 0.12
CA PRO A 451 -9.65 -7.52 -0.49
C PRO A 451 -10.39 -6.33 0.13
N ALA A 452 -10.21 -6.07 1.43
CA ALA A 452 -10.86 -4.96 2.12
C ALA A 452 -10.29 -3.57 1.75
N ALA A 453 -9.10 -3.53 1.13
CA ALA A 453 -8.56 -2.32 0.51
C ALA A 453 -8.83 -2.30 -1.01
N LEU A 454 -8.56 -3.41 -1.70
CA LEU A 454 -8.61 -3.45 -3.16
C LEU A 454 -10.04 -3.49 -3.73
N MET A 455 -11.03 -4.12 -3.06
CA MET A 455 -12.43 -4.01 -3.49
C MET A 455 -12.88 -2.54 -3.50
N PRO A 456 -12.75 -1.75 -2.41
CA PRO A 456 -13.09 -0.33 -2.42
C PRO A 456 -12.34 0.52 -3.44
N ILE A 457 -11.02 0.35 -3.60
CA ILE A 457 -10.23 1.13 -4.60
C ILE A 457 -10.74 0.85 -6.03
N LEU A 458 -11.00 -0.43 -6.34
CA LEU A 458 -11.19 -0.88 -7.71
C LEU A 458 -12.66 -0.97 -8.13
N THR A 459 -13.60 -0.90 -7.18
CA THR A 459 -15.05 -0.99 -7.44
C THR A 459 -15.90 0.06 -6.72
N GLY A 460 -15.31 0.86 -5.83
CA GLY A 460 -16.04 1.81 -4.97
C GLY A 460 -16.87 1.16 -3.87
N ASN A 461 -16.77 -0.17 -3.72
CA ASN A 461 -17.67 -1.02 -2.93
C ASN A 461 -16.88 -1.96 -2.01
N ARG A 462 -17.46 -2.36 -0.89
CA ARG A 462 -16.96 -3.47 -0.08
C ARG A 462 -17.30 -4.80 -0.76
N GLU A 463 -16.65 -5.90 -0.35
CA GLU A 463 -17.07 -7.24 -0.80
C GLU A 463 -18.53 -7.54 -0.42
N GLU A 464 -19.00 -7.03 0.72
CA GLU A 464 -20.38 -7.22 1.20
C GLU A 464 -21.42 -6.42 0.42
N ASP A 465 -21.02 -5.37 -0.31
CA ASP A 465 -21.89 -4.57 -1.17
C ASP A 465 -22.12 -5.21 -2.56
N LEU A 466 -21.31 -6.23 -2.90
CA LEU A 466 -21.23 -6.83 -4.24
C LEU A 466 -21.94 -8.20 -4.28
N PRO A 467 -22.33 -8.69 -5.48
CA PRO A 467 -22.86 -10.04 -5.63
C PRO A 467 -21.91 -11.10 -5.05
N GLU A 468 -22.47 -12.13 -4.40
CA GLU A 468 -21.68 -13.19 -3.79
C GLU A 468 -20.75 -13.85 -4.81
N ALA A 469 -19.46 -13.91 -4.47
CA ALA A 469 -18.41 -14.46 -5.32
C ALA A 469 -17.46 -15.39 -4.57
N ARG A 470 -17.72 -15.65 -3.27
CA ARG A 470 -16.86 -16.51 -2.44
C ARG A 470 -17.03 -17.97 -2.80
N ARG A 471 -15.90 -18.67 -2.83
CA ARG A 471 -15.83 -20.12 -3.01
C ARG A 471 -16.60 -20.84 -1.89
N GLY A 472 -17.45 -21.78 -2.29
CA GLY A 472 -18.27 -22.60 -1.39
C GLY A 472 -19.60 -21.98 -0.96
N TYR A 473 -19.96 -20.78 -1.45
CA TYR A 473 -21.25 -20.15 -1.13
C TYR A 473 -22.30 -20.48 -2.22
N PRO A 474 -23.55 -20.83 -1.85
CA PRO A 474 -24.63 -21.07 -2.81
C PRO A 474 -24.90 -19.83 -3.68
N GLY A 475 -25.01 -20.04 -4.99
CA GLY A 475 -25.29 -18.96 -5.95
C GLY A 475 -24.12 -18.02 -6.25
N ALA A 476 -22.92 -18.30 -5.72
CA ALA A 476 -21.72 -17.50 -5.98
C ALA A 476 -21.35 -17.46 -7.48
N GLN A 477 -20.90 -16.30 -7.95
CA GLN A 477 -20.51 -16.04 -9.35
C GLN A 477 -19.07 -15.54 -9.47
N GLN A 478 -18.49 -15.64 -10.66
CA GLN A 478 -17.20 -15.03 -10.98
C GLN A 478 -17.28 -13.50 -10.91
N VAL A 479 -16.14 -12.86 -10.60
CA VAL A 479 -16.11 -11.42 -10.32
C VAL A 479 -16.15 -10.54 -11.58
N ASP A 480 -16.30 -11.12 -12.77
CA ASP A 480 -16.36 -10.42 -14.06
C ASP A 480 -17.42 -9.30 -14.09
N HIS A 481 -18.53 -9.47 -13.37
CA HIS A 481 -19.67 -8.55 -13.39
C HIS A 481 -19.53 -7.33 -12.46
N PHE A 482 -18.49 -7.26 -11.63
CA PHE A 482 -18.30 -6.14 -10.71
C PHE A 482 -17.99 -4.81 -11.47
N PRO A 483 -18.29 -3.64 -10.86
CA PRO A 483 -18.10 -2.32 -11.47
C PRO A 483 -16.63 -1.90 -11.37
N TRP A 484 -15.77 -2.60 -12.10
CA TRP A 484 -14.33 -2.42 -12.07
C TRP A 484 -13.88 -1.11 -12.74
N ILE A 485 -13.20 -0.24 -12.00
CA ILE A 485 -12.70 1.06 -12.46
C ILE A 485 -11.82 0.96 -13.72
N TRP A 486 -11.09 -0.13 -13.91
CA TRP A 486 -10.28 -0.34 -15.11
C TRP A 486 -11.13 -0.53 -16.37
N LYS A 487 -12.40 -0.97 -16.27
CA LYS A 487 -13.33 -0.97 -17.41
C LYS A 487 -13.64 0.46 -17.82
N ASP A 488 -13.91 1.35 -16.86
CA ASP A 488 -14.17 2.76 -17.15
C ASP A 488 -12.95 3.44 -17.79
N PHE A 489 -11.73 3.11 -17.35
CA PHE A 489 -10.50 3.54 -18.02
C PHE A 489 -10.36 2.95 -19.44
N ARG A 490 -10.63 1.66 -19.63
CA ARG A 490 -10.62 0.98 -20.94
C ARG A 490 -11.62 1.61 -21.92
N ASP A 491 -12.83 1.90 -21.46
CA ASP A 491 -13.91 2.53 -22.24
C ASP A 491 -13.61 4.02 -22.51
N ALA A 492 -12.86 4.67 -21.62
CA ALA A 492 -12.18 5.95 -21.88
C ALA A 492 -10.92 5.80 -22.77
N GLY A 493 -10.69 4.66 -23.42
CA GLY A 493 -9.63 4.46 -24.41
C GLY A 493 -8.22 4.37 -23.83
N TYR A 494 -8.09 4.05 -22.54
CA TYR A 494 -6.80 3.73 -21.95
C TYR A 494 -6.39 2.28 -22.32
N VAL A 495 -5.08 2.04 -22.32
CA VAL A 495 -4.52 0.69 -22.22
C VAL A 495 -4.51 0.30 -20.76
N THR A 496 -5.05 -0.88 -20.45
CA THR A 496 -5.25 -1.34 -19.06
C THR A 496 -4.34 -2.52 -18.73
N ALA A 497 -3.70 -2.49 -17.57
CA ALA A 497 -2.89 -3.58 -17.09
C ALA A 497 -3.04 -3.80 -15.58
N TRP A 498 -3.18 -5.06 -15.18
CA TRP A 498 -3.24 -5.51 -13.79
C TRP A 498 -2.17 -6.59 -13.56
N GLY A 499 -1.63 -6.68 -12.35
CA GLY A 499 -0.67 -7.71 -12.03
C GLY A 499 -0.47 -7.93 -10.54
N GLU A 500 -0.41 -9.21 -10.17
CA GLU A 500 -0.10 -9.70 -8.82
C GLU A 500 1.00 -10.76 -8.96
N ASP A 501 1.96 -10.76 -8.04
CA ASP A 501 3.18 -11.57 -8.10
C ASP A 501 3.07 -12.95 -7.43
N VAL A 502 2.16 -13.12 -6.46
CA VAL A 502 1.93 -14.37 -5.71
C VAL A 502 0.57 -14.99 -6.06
N PRO A 503 0.48 -15.89 -7.05
CA PRO A 503 -0.80 -16.27 -7.65
C PRO A 503 -1.66 -17.17 -6.76
N HIS A 504 -1.08 -17.97 -5.86
CA HIS A 504 -1.83 -18.74 -4.86
C HIS A 504 -2.52 -17.86 -3.79
N LEU A 505 -2.07 -16.61 -3.58
CA LEU A 505 -2.67 -15.64 -2.65
C LEU A 505 -3.48 -14.55 -3.36
N GLY A 506 -3.58 -14.59 -4.69
CA GLY A 506 -4.18 -13.52 -5.51
C GLY A 506 -5.54 -13.06 -5.00
N THR A 507 -5.72 -11.75 -4.94
CA THR A 507 -6.78 -11.06 -4.19
C THR A 507 -8.19 -11.55 -4.57
N PHE A 508 -8.40 -11.83 -5.85
CA PHE A 508 -9.69 -12.27 -6.40
C PHE A 508 -9.75 -13.77 -6.66
N GLN A 509 -8.71 -14.52 -6.27
CA GLN A 509 -8.51 -15.93 -6.60
C GLN A 509 -8.31 -16.83 -5.37
N PHE A 510 -7.86 -16.29 -4.25
CA PHE A 510 -7.69 -17.06 -3.01
C PHE A 510 -9.05 -17.52 -2.47
N ARG A 511 -9.92 -16.57 -2.13
CA ARG A 511 -11.25 -16.82 -1.55
C ARG A 511 -12.43 -16.64 -2.51
N LEU A 512 -12.25 -15.92 -3.61
CA LEU A 512 -13.29 -15.66 -4.61
C LEU A 512 -13.17 -16.61 -5.82
N LEU A 513 -14.18 -16.63 -6.67
CA LEU A 513 -14.26 -17.49 -7.85
C LEU A 513 -13.37 -17.05 -9.03
N GLY A 514 -12.59 -15.97 -8.91
CA GLY A 514 -11.74 -15.45 -9.97
C GLY A 514 -12.53 -14.85 -11.13
N PHE A 515 -11.82 -14.56 -12.22
CA PHE A 515 -12.41 -14.11 -13.48
C PHE A 515 -12.68 -15.27 -14.44
N THR A 516 -13.69 -15.11 -15.28
CA THR A 516 -13.92 -15.91 -16.47
C THR A 516 -13.09 -15.34 -17.62
N GLU A 517 -13.20 -14.03 -17.85
CA GLU A 517 -12.51 -13.30 -18.92
C GLU A 517 -11.15 -12.74 -18.46
N GLN A 518 -10.39 -12.14 -19.38
CA GLN A 518 -9.18 -11.40 -18.98
C GLN A 518 -9.61 -10.01 -18.49
N PRO A 519 -9.32 -9.59 -17.25
CA PRO A 519 -9.90 -8.39 -16.66
C PRO A 519 -9.41 -7.08 -17.32
N THR A 520 -8.16 -7.07 -17.78
CA THR A 520 -7.44 -5.95 -18.37
C THR A 520 -6.80 -6.35 -19.70
N ASP A 521 -6.29 -5.40 -20.48
CA ASP A 521 -5.67 -5.68 -21.78
C ASP A 521 -4.37 -6.51 -21.70
N HIS A 522 -3.66 -6.35 -20.58
CA HIS A 522 -2.48 -7.11 -20.18
C HIS A 522 -2.65 -7.60 -18.73
N TYR A 523 -2.33 -8.87 -18.44
CA TYR A 523 -2.58 -9.45 -17.12
C TYR A 523 -1.44 -10.37 -16.63
N TYR A 524 -0.64 -9.88 -15.68
CA TYR A 524 0.60 -10.55 -15.23
C TYR A 524 0.40 -11.93 -14.59
N ARG A 525 -0.81 -12.21 -14.08
CA ARG A 525 -1.13 -13.47 -13.37
C ARG A 525 -0.79 -14.73 -14.17
N TYR A 526 -0.85 -14.69 -15.50
CA TYR A 526 -0.54 -15.86 -16.33
C TYR A 526 0.95 -16.20 -16.33
N PHE A 527 1.83 -15.19 -16.21
CA PHE A 527 3.26 -15.42 -16.00
C PHE A 527 3.51 -16.12 -14.67
N THR A 528 2.93 -15.60 -13.58
CA THR A 528 3.20 -16.12 -12.23
C THR A 528 2.63 -17.52 -12.03
N LEU A 529 1.45 -17.82 -12.59
CA LEU A 529 0.89 -19.17 -12.63
C LEU A 529 1.77 -20.18 -13.39
N ALA A 530 2.50 -19.76 -14.43
CA ALA A 530 3.40 -20.66 -15.17
C ALA A 530 4.62 -21.05 -14.33
N ILE A 531 5.18 -20.10 -13.57
CA ILE A 531 6.43 -20.25 -12.83
C ILE A 531 6.27 -20.80 -11.40
N GLU A 532 5.13 -20.59 -10.73
CA GLU A 532 4.93 -20.94 -9.32
C GLU A 532 5.21 -22.42 -9.02
N GLN A 533 4.80 -23.31 -9.93
CA GLN A 533 5.05 -24.75 -9.82
C GLN A 533 6.55 -25.12 -9.81
N TYR A 534 7.44 -24.24 -10.27
CA TYR A 534 8.89 -24.47 -10.33
C TYR A 534 9.67 -23.83 -9.18
N TYR A 535 9.04 -23.03 -8.30
CA TYR A 535 9.74 -22.30 -7.23
C TYR A 535 10.58 -23.19 -6.30
N TYR A 536 10.25 -24.47 -6.17
CA TYR A 536 11.04 -25.43 -5.37
C TYR A 536 12.41 -25.80 -5.99
N ASN A 537 12.61 -25.57 -7.29
CA ASN A 537 13.89 -25.77 -7.99
C ASN A 537 14.70 -24.47 -8.14
N LEU A 538 14.09 -23.31 -7.87
CA LEU A 538 14.71 -22.01 -8.09
C LEU A 538 15.32 -21.46 -6.80
N THR A 539 16.37 -20.65 -6.95
CA THR A 539 16.88 -19.81 -5.86
C THR A 539 15.74 -18.92 -5.33
N SER A 540 15.55 -18.87 -4.00
CA SER A 540 14.44 -18.10 -3.38
C SER A 540 14.43 -16.65 -3.87
N PHE A 541 13.24 -16.13 -4.18
CA PHE A 541 13.01 -14.80 -4.76
C PHE A 541 13.65 -14.53 -6.14
N CYS A 542 14.29 -15.52 -6.78
CA CYS A 542 14.94 -15.39 -8.10
C CYS A 542 14.19 -16.13 -9.21
N LEU A 543 14.49 -15.76 -10.45
CA LEU A 543 14.14 -16.47 -11.67
C LEU A 543 15.29 -16.28 -12.67
N GLY A 544 16.16 -17.29 -12.79
CA GLY A 544 17.45 -17.15 -13.47
C GLY A 544 18.33 -16.08 -12.81
N SER A 545 18.89 -15.19 -13.62
CA SER A 545 19.86 -14.17 -13.15
C SER A 545 19.23 -13.00 -12.40
N LYS A 546 17.89 -12.91 -12.36
CA LYS A 546 17.15 -11.75 -11.85
C LYS A 546 16.31 -12.05 -10.61
N PRO A 547 16.19 -11.10 -9.66
CA PRO A 547 15.13 -11.11 -8.66
C PRO A 547 13.74 -11.01 -9.30
N ARG A 548 12.75 -11.78 -8.83
CA ARG A 548 11.40 -11.79 -9.41
C ARG A 548 10.67 -10.45 -9.28
N HIS A 549 10.96 -9.65 -8.24
CA HIS A 549 10.47 -8.27 -8.15
C HIS A 549 11.02 -7.35 -9.24
N THR A 550 12.24 -7.58 -9.75
CA THR A 550 12.77 -6.77 -10.86
C THR A 550 12.06 -7.09 -12.18
N ILE A 551 11.72 -8.36 -12.43
CA ILE A 551 10.94 -8.78 -13.61
C ILE A 551 9.53 -8.17 -13.56
N PHE A 552 8.91 -8.14 -12.37
CA PHE A 552 7.62 -7.50 -12.15
C PHE A 552 7.64 -5.99 -12.48
N LEU A 553 8.69 -5.28 -12.05
CA LEU A 553 8.87 -3.86 -12.35
C LEU A 553 9.25 -3.63 -13.84
N GLU A 554 10.08 -4.47 -14.44
CA GLU A 554 10.43 -4.40 -15.87
C GLU A 554 9.20 -4.59 -16.77
N TYR A 555 8.29 -5.50 -16.43
CA TYR A 555 6.98 -5.65 -17.09
C TYR A 555 6.16 -4.35 -17.04
N MET A 556 6.27 -3.56 -15.96
CA MET A 556 5.66 -2.22 -15.92
C MET A 556 6.23 -1.28 -16.98
N LYS A 557 7.55 -1.34 -17.17
CA LYS A 557 8.29 -0.46 -18.09
C LYS A 557 7.94 -0.73 -19.55
N GLU A 558 7.72 -2.00 -19.92
CA GLU A 558 7.35 -2.41 -21.27
C GLU A 558 6.09 -1.69 -21.78
N LEU A 559 5.10 -1.41 -20.92
CA LEU A 559 3.83 -0.81 -21.35
C LEU A 559 4.03 0.60 -21.93
N PHE A 560 5.03 1.35 -21.42
CA PHE A 560 5.41 2.65 -21.96
C PHE A 560 6.09 2.56 -23.33
N TYR A 561 6.81 1.47 -23.61
CA TYR A 561 7.48 1.27 -24.89
C TYR A 561 6.55 0.76 -25.98
N ILE A 562 5.60 -0.13 -25.66
CA ILE A 562 4.64 -0.66 -26.64
C ILE A 562 3.58 0.39 -26.99
N TYR A 563 3.08 1.14 -25.99
CA TYR A 563 1.98 2.10 -26.15
C TYR A 563 2.39 3.55 -25.79
N PRO A 564 3.42 4.13 -26.44
CA PRO A 564 3.95 5.45 -26.08
C PRO A 564 2.99 6.60 -26.34
N LYS A 565 1.96 6.39 -27.17
CA LYS A 565 0.96 7.39 -27.58
C LYS A 565 -0.45 7.15 -27.01
N LYS A 566 -0.66 6.12 -26.20
CA LYS A 566 -1.96 5.87 -25.54
C LYS A 566 -1.86 6.18 -24.05
N ARG A 567 -2.97 6.62 -23.48
CA ARG A 567 -3.11 6.78 -22.03
C ARG A 567 -3.10 5.39 -21.37
N LYS A 568 -2.50 5.27 -20.19
CA LYS A 568 -2.28 3.99 -19.48
C LYS A 568 -2.96 4.01 -18.12
N TRP A 569 -3.68 2.95 -17.80
CA TRP A 569 -4.05 2.61 -16.43
C TRP A 569 -3.30 1.33 -16.10
N PHE A 570 -2.34 1.41 -15.18
CA PHE A 570 -1.55 0.25 -14.76
C PHE A 570 -1.56 0.19 -13.25
N PHE A 571 -1.97 -0.95 -12.71
CA PHE A 571 -1.76 -1.29 -11.32
C PHE A 571 -0.97 -2.60 -11.20
N LEU A 572 0.14 -2.56 -10.48
CA LEU A 572 0.91 -3.73 -10.05
C LEU A 572 0.87 -3.82 -8.53
N PHE A 573 0.61 -5.00 -7.98
CA PHE A 573 0.54 -5.26 -6.54
C PHE A 573 1.54 -6.36 -6.15
N HIS A 574 2.53 -6.02 -5.33
CA HIS A 574 3.62 -6.90 -4.92
C HIS A 574 3.41 -7.40 -3.49
N SER A 575 3.34 -8.72 -3.31
CA SER A 575 3.13 -9.38 -2.02
C SER A 575 4.32 -10.18 -1.52
N GLU A 576 5.20 -10.64 -2.42
CA GLU A 576 6.21 -11.65 -2.10
C GLU A 576 7.22 -11.22 -1.01
N MET A 577 7.72 -9.99 -1.07
CA MET A 577 8.75 -9.50 -0.13
C MET A 577 8.18 -8.92 1.18
N SER A 578 6.86 -8.94 1.40
CA SER A 578 6.25 -8.19 2.51
C SER A 578 5.10 -8.87 3.26
N HIS A 579 4.29 -9.71 2.61
CA HIS A 579 3.06 -10.28 3.20
C HIS A 579 3.30 -11.00 4.54
N ARG A 580 4.41 -11.72 4.69
CA ARG A 580 4.74 -12.47 5.93
C ARG A 580 5.69 -11.70 6.85
N ASP A 581 6.76 -11.16 6.28
CA ASP A 581 7.75 -10.38 6.98
C ASP A 581 8.18 -9.19 6.10
N ASN A 582 7.97 -7.97 6.60
CA ASN A 582 8.38 -6.73 5.94
C ASN A 582 9.91 -6.59 5.85
N ASN A 583 10.69 -7.35 6.62
CA ASN A 583 12.16 -7.27 6.59
C ASN A 583 12.74 -7.53 5.19
N PHE A 584 12.13 -8.43 4.40
CA PHE A 584 12.63 -8.75 3.05
C PHE A 584 12.49 -7.61 2.04
N LEU A 585 11.62 -6.61 2.28
CA LEU A 585 11.53 -5.38 1.46
C LEU A 585 12.88 -4.65 1.34
N SER A 586 13.77 -4.76 2.34
CA SER A 586 15.07 -4.08 2.26
C SER A 586 15.99 -4.66 1.18
N GLN A 587 15.67 -5.84 0.63
CA GLN A 587 16.36 -6.40 -0.53
C GLN A 587 15.94 -5.72 -1.85
N MET A 588 14.74 -5.13 -1.88
CA MET A 588 14.11 -4.52 -3.06
C MET A 588 14.32 -2.99 -3.13
N ASP A 589 14.67 -2.31 -2.04
CA ASP A 589 14.79 -0.84 -1.98
C ASP A 589 15.69 -0.24 -3.06
N GLU A 590 16.87 -0.82 -3.31
CA GLU A 590 17.81 -0.31 -4.33
C GLU A 590 17.28 -0.55 -5.76
N ASP A 591 16.62 -1.68 -6.00
CA ASP A 591 16.06 -2.04 -7.30
C ASP A 591 14.83 -1.19 -7.65
N LEU A 592 13.93 -0.95 -6.69
CA LEU A 592 12.76 -0.10 -6.88
C LEU A 592 13.16 1.39 -7.02
N TYR A 593 14.16 1.84 -6.26
CA TYR A 593 14.76 3.16 -6.43
C TYR A 593 15.34 3.36 -7.85
N GLU A 594 16.20 2.44 -8.33
CA GLU A 594 16.78 2.54 -9.66
C GLU A 594 15.73 2.38 -10.77
N HIS A 595 14.69 1.57 -10.56
CA HIS A 595 13.56 1.49 -11.46
C HIS A 595 12.83 2.84 -11.60
N LEU A 596 12.43 3.47 -10.48
CA LEU A 596 11.79 4.80 -10.48
C LEU A 596 12.65 5.88 -11.14
N LYS A 597 13.96 5.87 -10.84
CA LYS A 597 14.96 6.77 -11.42
C LYS A 597 15.11 6.55 -12.93
N GLY A 598 15.01 5.29 -13.39
CA GLY A 598 14.87 4.91 -14.78
C GLY A 598 13.65 5.57 -15.43
N LEU A 599 12.43 5.29 -14.92
CA LEU A 599 11.18 5.86 -15.46
C LEU A 599 11.20 7.39 -15.54
N HIS A 600 11.77 8.05 -14.52
CA HIS A 600 11.90 9.50 -14.46
C HIS A 600 12.90 10.03 -15.50
N SER A 601 14.12 9.47 -15.56
CA SER A 601 15.14 9.91 -16.51
C SER A 601 14.74 9.68 -17.98
N GLU A 602 13.97 8.63 -18.25
CA GLU A 602 13.40 8.31 -19.57
C GLU A 602 12.09 9.06 -19.87
N LYS A 603 11.67 9.99 -19.00
CA LYS A 603 10.45 10.81 -19.14
C LYS A 603 9.14 10.02 -19.21
N GLN A 604 9.15 8.75 -18.83
CA GLN A 604 7.96 7.91 -18.77
C GLN A 604 6.97 8.41 -17.70
N LEU A 605 7.45 9.15 -16.69
CA LEU A 605 6.62 9.80 -15.69
C LEU A 605 6.11 11.21 -16.10
N ASP A 606 6.50 11.77 -17.26
CA ASP A 606 6.13 13.16 -17.62
C ASP A 606 4.63 13.35 -17.91
N GLN A 607 3.89 12.26 -18.12
CA GLN A 607 2.43 12.26 -18.31
C GLN A 607 1.67 11.49 -17.22
N ALA A 608 2.37 10.95 -16.22
CA ALA A 608 1.80 10.03 -15.24
C ALA A 608 1.57 10.66 -13.86
N ILE A 609 0.34 10.48 -13.36
CA ILE A 609 0.11 10.40 -11.93
C ILE A 609 0.66 9.05 -11.47
N LEU A 610 1.65 9.10 -10.58
CA LEU A 610 2.25 7.92 -9.95
C LEU A 610 1.72 7.80 -8.52
N ILE A 611 1.13 6.65 -8.21
CA ILE A 611 0.61 6.32 -6.88
C ILE A 611 1.40 5.13 -6.33
N PHE A 612 1.95 5.30 -5.13
CA PHE A 612 2.36 4.18 -4.29
C PHE A 612 1.29 3.95 -3.24
N LEU A 613 0.93 2.70 -2.97
CA LEU A 613 -0.04 2.38 -1.92
C LEU A 613 0.27 1.04 -1.27
N ALA A 614 -0.39 0.77 -0.15
CA ALA A 614 -0.49 -0.52 0.47
C ALA A 614 -1.95 -0.80 0.88
N ASP A 615 -2.28 -2.07 1.05
CA ASP A 615 -3.61 -2.51 1.48
C ASP A 615 -3.81 -2.32 2.99
N HIS A 616 -2.84 -2.76 3.79
CA HIS A 616 -2.78 -2.65 5.24
C HIS A 616 -1.31 -2.66 5.70
N GLY A 617 -1.06 -2.46 7.00
CA GLY A 617 0.24 -2.76 7.61
C GLY A 617 0.41 -4.23 7.98
N ALA A 618 1.51 -4.57 8.65
CA ALA A 618 1.87 -5.97 8.90
C ALA A 618 0.83 -6.74 9.73
N ARG A 619 0.22 -7.77 9.12
CA ARG A 619 -0.79 -8.63 9.78
C ARG A 619 -0.19 -9.85 10.48
N PHE A 620 0.79 -10.51 9.88
CA PHE A 620 1.23 -11.84 10.32
C PHE A 620 2.52 -11.82 11.17
N SER A 621 3.05 -10.64 11.47
CA SER A 621 4.28 -10.48 12.26
C SER A 621 3.99 -10.22 13.75
N THR A 622 4.99 -10.52 14.60
CA THR A 622 4.98 -10.20 16.03
C THR A 622 4.79 -8.71 16.32
N VAL A 623 5.15 -7.84 15.35
CA VAL A 623 4.96 -6.38 15.43
C VAL A 623 3.49 -6.04 15.76
N ARG A 624 2.52 -6.73 15.14
CA ARG A 624 1.07 -6.52 15.36
C ARG A 624 0.63 -6.72 16.82
N ALA A 625 1.35 -7.53 17.59
CA ALA A 625 1.03 -7.74 19.01
C ALA A 625 1.35 -6.52 19.91
N THR A 626 2.03 -5.50 19.37
CA THR A 626 2.31 -4.24 20.07
C THR A 626 1.23 -3.20 19.81
N ALA A 627 1.01 -2.29 20.77
CA ALA A 627 0.03 -1.21 20.62
C ALA A 627 0.34 -0.28 19.42
N GLN A 628 1.62 -0.03 19.12
CA GLN A 628 2.02 0.70 17.90
C GLN A 628 1.80 -0.15 16.65
N GLY A 629 2.11 -1.45 16.66
CA GLY A 629 1.87 -2.33 15.52
C GLY A 629 0.40 -2.40 15.10
N LYS A 630 -0.54 -2.41 16.06
CA LYS A 630 -1.98 -2.31 15.75
C LYS A 630 -2.36 -0.97 15.10
N GLN A 631 -1.71 0.13 15.46
CA GLN A 631 -1.91 1.42 14.79
C GLN A 631 -1.27 1.44 13.40
N GLU A 632 -0.07 0.89 13.25
CA GLU A 632 0.61 0.76 11.96
C GLU A 632 -0.14 -0.16 10.98
N GLU A 633 -0.76 -1.25 11.45
CA GLU A 633 -1.66 -2.10 10.67
C GLU A 633 -2.76 -1.28 9.96
N ARG A 634 -3.32 -0.30 10.68
CA ARG A 634 -4.44 0.53 10.21
C ARG A 634 -4.01 1.73 9.38
N LEU A 635 -2.71 1.99 9.30
CA LEU A 635 -2.11 3.13 8.60
C LEU A 635 -1.10 2.64 7.53
N PRO A 636 -1.58 1.95 6.47
CA PRO A 636 -0.78 1.57 5.31
C PRO A 636 -0.08 2.76 4.65
N TYR A 637 0.92 2.49 3.83
CA TYR A 637 1.49 3.51 2.98
C TYR A 637 0.47 3.98 1.91
N PHE A 638 0.43 5.27 1.65
CA PHE A 638 -0.12 5.84 0.43
C PHE A 638 0.63 7.12 0.09
N GLY A 639 1.04 7.26 -1.16
CA GLY A 639 1.71 8.44 -1.68
C GLY A 639 1.31 8.70 -3.13
N ILE A 640 1.11 9.97 -3.49
CA ILE A 640 0.69 10.38 -4.84
C ILE A 640 1.62 11.48 -5.38
N ARG A 641 2.00 11.35 -6.66
CA ARG A 641 2.86 12.28 -7.37
C ARG A 641 2.22 12.69 -8.70
N PHE A 642 2.25 13.99 -9.00
CA PHE A 642 1.72 14.58 -10.23
C PHE A 642 2.87 14.99 -11.18
N PRO A 643 2.68 14.92 -12.52
CA PRO A 643 3.67 15.39 -13.48
C PRO A 643 3.79 16.92 -13.46
N GLU A 644 4.95 17.47 -13.83
CA GLU A 644 5.29 18.89 -13.60
C GLU A 644 4.26 19.87 -14.20
N TRP A 645 3.78 19.61 -15.41
CA TRP A 645 2.76 20.44 -16.06
C TRP A 645 1.43 20.45 -15.31
N PHE A 646 1.12 19.41 -14.54
CA PHE A 646 -0.13 19.28 -13.78
C PHE A 646 -0.18 20.26 -12.61
N HIS A 647 0.97 20.56 -11.98
CA HIS A 647 1.06 21.58 -10.92
C HIS A 647 0.73 22.98 -11.46
N GLN A 648 1.05 23.25 -12.72
CA GLN A 648 0.76 24.53 -13.39
C GLN A 648 -0.67 24.60 -13.91
N LYS A 649 -1.21 23.50 -14.47
CA LYS A 649 -2.57 23.44 -15.03
C LYS A 649 -3.65 23.30 -13.96
N TYR A 650 -3.38 22.58 -12.87
CA TYR A 650 -4.35 22.27 -11.82
C TYR A 650 -3.78 22.50 -10.40
N PRO A 651 -3.31 23.72 -10.07
CA PRO A 651 -2.68 24.01 -8.77
C PRO A 651 -3.61 23.70 -7.58
N ASN A 652 -4.91 24.01 -7.71
CA ASN A 652 -5.92 23.75 -6.67
C ASN A 652 -6.07 22.26 -6.35
N ILE A 653 -5.90 21.36 -7.33
CA ILE A 653 -5.92 19.91 -7.08
C ILE A 653 -4.73 19.53 -6.21
N VAL A 654 -3.53 19.98 -6.58
CA VAL A 654 -2.29 19.69 -5.85
C VAL A 654 -2.33 20.27 -4.43
N GLU A 655 -2.87 21.48 -4.25
CA GLU A 655 -3.07 22.09 -2.94
C GLU A 655 -4.06 21.31 -2.07
N ASN A 656 -5.22 20.92 -2.62
CA ASN A 656 -6.18 20.08 -1.92
C ASN A 656 -5.56 18.74 -1.49
N VAL A 657 -4.82 18.06 -2.37
CA VAL A 657 -4.15 16.80 -2.03
C VAL A 657 -3.10 17.00 -0.92
N LYS A 658 -2.34 18.11 -0.94
CA LYS A 658 -1.41 18.47 0.15
C LYS A 658 -2.14 18.73 1.48
N ASN A 659 -3.27 19.43 1.48
CA ASN A 659 -4.08 19.65 2.68
C ASN A 659 -4.69 18.33 3.20
N ASN A 660 -5.21 17.52 2.29
CA ASN A 660 -5.82 16.21 2.56
C ASN A 660 -4.81 15.18 3.10
N SER A 661 -3.50 15.37 2.85
CA SER A 661 -2.44 14.49 3.39
C SER A 661 -2.46 14.35 4.91
N LYS A 662 -3.06 15.30 5.62
CA LYS A 662 -3.21 15.33 7.09
C LYS A 662 -4.64 15.06 7.56
N LYS A 663 -5.52 14.56 6.68
CA LYS A 663 -6.94 14.26 6.94
C LYS A 663 -7.22 12.76 6.82
N LEU A 664 -8.39 12.32 7.28
CA LEU A 664 -8.82 10.92 7.18
C LEU A 664 -9.20 10.58 5.74
N VAL A 665 -8.40 9.69 5.15
CA VAL A 665 -8.56 9.19 3.78
C VAL A 665 -8.70 7.68 3.84
N THR A 666 -9.48 7.11 2.92
CA THR A 666 -9.80 5.69 2.84
C THR A 666 -9.62 5.17 1.41
N PRO A 667 -9.54 3.85 1.21
CA PRO A 667 -9.70 3.19 -0.08
C PRO A 667 -10.86 3.71 -0.97
N PHE A 668 -12.01 4.11 -0.39
CA PHE A 668 -13.10 4.73 -1.16
C PHE A 668 -12.73 6.10 -1.74
N ASP A 669 -11.93 6.87 -1.02
CA ASP A 669 -11.50 8.20 -1.44
C ASP A 669 -10.53 8.12 -2.63
N VAL A 670 -9.72 7.05 -2.67
CA VAL A 670 -8.87 6.71 -3.82
C VAL A 670 -9.73 6.40 -5.06
N HIS A 671 -10.80 5.62 -4.90
CA HIS A 671 -11.72 5.29 -5.99
C HIS A 671 -12.42 6.52 -6.59
N GLU A 672 -12.97 7.40 -5.75
CA GLU A 672 -13.56 8.68 -6.21
C GLU A 672 -12.50 9.57 -6.89
N THR A 673 -11.24 9.51 -6.44
CA THR A 673 -10.13 10.22 -7.09
C THR A 673 -9.84 9.66 -8.48
N LEU A 674 -9.87 8.34 -8.66
CA LEU A 674 -9.72 7.68 -9.97
C LEU A 674 -10.85 8.06 -10.93
N HIS A 675 -12.10 8.16 -10.46
CA HIS A 675 -13.21 8.64 -11.28
C HIS A 675 -13.07 10.12 -11.68
N GLU A 676 -12.56 10.99 -10.81
CA GLU A 676 -12.32 12.41 -11.15
C GLU A 676 -11.19 12.60 -12.18
N ILE A 677 -10.32 11.61 -12.40
CA ILE A 677 -9.36 11.61 -13.52
C ILE A 677 -10.09 11.40 -14.86
N LEU A 678 -11.09 10.50 -14.90
CA LEU A 678 -11.91 10.23 -16.07
C LEU A 678 -12.91 11.34 -16.37
N ASN A 679 -13.43 11.99 -15.32
CA ASN A 679 -14.48 12.99 -15.42
C ASN A 679 -14.40 13.99 -14.26
N PHE A 680 -13.56 15.01 -14.42
CA PHE A 680 -13.34 16.04 -13.42
C PHE A 680 -14.59 16.90 -13.19
N THR A 681 -14.90 17.15 -11.92
CA THR A 681 -16.10 17.88 -11.50
C THR A 681 -15.82 19.11 -10.64
N GLY A 682 -14.64 19.21 -10.00
CA GLY A 682 -14.23 20.43 -9.27
C GLY A 682 -13.22 20.22 -8.14
N THR A 683 -12.82 21.31 -7.49
CA THR A 683 -11.89 21.34 -6.34
C THR A 683 -12.52 21.92 -5.08
N GLU A 684 -13.86 21.91 -4.97
CA GLU A 684 -14.62 22.50 -3.87
C GLU A 684 -14.49 21.71 -2.54
N LYS A 685 -15.14 22.18 -1.47
CA LYS A 685 -15.21 21.45 -0.19
C LYS A 685 -16.00 20.14 -0.38
N ALA A 686 -15.38 19.02 -0.05
CA ALA A 686 -15.96 17.69 -0.28
C ALA A 686 -17.22 17.43 0.56
N ASN A 687 -18.23 16.78 -0.04
CA ASN A 687 -19.45 16.39 0.67
C ASN A 687 -19.27 15.08 1.44
N ILE A 688 -18.90 15.20 2.71
CA ILE A 688 -18.66 14.09 3.66
C ILE A 688 -19.89 13.31 4.11
N SER A 689 -21.10 13.63 3.59
CA SER A 689 -22.25 12.70 3.71
C SER A 689 -22.09 11.47 2.80
N LYS A 690 -21.13 11.47 1.88
CA LYS A 690 -20.70 10.30 1.11
C LYS A 690 -19.55 9.58 1.84
N ARG A 691 -19.57 8.25 1.80
CA ARG A 691 -18.48 7.39 2.32
C ARG A 691 -17.14 7.73 1.67
N GLY A 692 -17.13 7.78 0.34
CA GLY A 692 -15.98 8.19 -0.48
C GLY A 692 -16.09 9.65 -0.93
N VAL A 693 -14.96 10.34 -0.94
CA VAL A 693 -14.76 11.68 -1.48
C VAL A 693 -13.40 11.78 -2.19
N SER A 694 -13.35 12.45 -3.35
CA SER A 694 -12.09 12.60 -4.09
C SER A 694 -11.06 13.45 -3.35
N LEU A 695 -9.79 13.04 -3.43
CA LEU A 695 -8.63 13.78 -2.95
C LEU A 695 -8.39 15.11 -3.67
N PHE A 696 -9.00 15.30 -4.84
CA PHE A 696 -8.91 16.56 -5.59
C PHE A 696 -9.81 17.68 -5.00
N LYS A 697 -10.70 17.31 -4.06
CA LYS A 697 -11.60 18.22 -3.33
C LYS A 697 -11.12 18.41 -1.90
N LEU A 698 -11.41 19.55 -1.29
CA LEU A 698 -10.90 19.86 0.06
C LEU A 698 -11.65 19.02 1.09
N ILE A 699 -10.96 18.08 1.76
CA ILE A 699 -11.55 17.22 2.79
C ILE A 699 -11.75 18.03 4.09
N PRO A 700 -12.99 18.09 4.61
CA PRO A 700 -13.32 18.83 5.83
C PRO A 700 -12.66 18.27 7.11
N ASP A 701 -12.25 19.15 8.02
CA ASP A 701 -11.67 18.86 9.34
C ASP A 701 -12.59 18.02 10.25
N GLU A 702 -13.89 18.08 9.97
CA GLU A 702 -14.93 17.37 10.69
C GLU A 702 -15.01 15.87 10.28
N ARG A 703 -14.31 15.44 9.20
CA ARG A 703 -14.32 14.04 8.71
C ARG A 703 -13.72 13.09 9.76
N ASN A 704 -14.53 12.09 10.11
CA ASN A 704 -14.27 11.09 11.15
C ASN A 704 -14.59 9.68 10.62
N CYS A 705 -14.25 8.65 11.40
CA CYS A 705 -14.45 7.25 11.02
C CYS A 705 -15.90 6.89 10.72
N ASP A 706 -16.87 7.49 11.41
CA ASP A 706 -18.28 7.15 11.26
C ASP A 706 -18.79 7.63 9.90
N TRP A 707 -18.46 8.87 9.49
CA TRP A 707 -18.76 9.40 8.16
C TRP A 707 -17.96 8.73 7.03
N ALA A 708 -16.76 8.25 7.32
CA ALA A 708 -15.96 7.45 6.40
C ALA A 708 -16.39 5.95 6.38
N HIS A 709 -17.41 5.56 7.15
CA HIS A 709 -17.93 4.19 7.27
C HIS A 709 -16.82 3.16 7.61
N ILE A 710 -15.94 3.52 8.56
CA ILE A 710 -14.86 2.69 9.09
C ILE A 710 -15.30 2.09 10.43
N ASP A 711 -15.27 0.76 10.56
CA ASP A 711 -15.68 0.12 11.81
C ASP A 711 -14.78 0.55 12.99
N PRO A 712 -15.31 0.57 14.24
CA PRO A 712 -14.58 1.08 15.40
C PRO A 712 -13.23 0.41 15.67
N HIS A 713 -13.06 -0.85 15.26
CA HIS A 713 -11.83 -1.61 15.40
C HIS A 713 -10.85 -1.45 14.24
N TRP A 714 -11.25 -0.82 13.13
CA TRP A 714 -10.38 -0.46 11.99
C TRP A 714 -9.99 1.03 11.98
N CYS A 715 -10.71 1.86 12.71
CA CYS A 715 -10.45 3.27 12.91
C CYS A 715 -9.13 3.55 13.68
N ALA A 716 -8.09 4.08 13.02
CA ALA A 716 -6.84 4.50 13.66
C ALA A 716 -6.95 5.81 14.46
N CYS A 717 -8.02 6.60 14.26
CA CYS A 717 -8.25 7.83 15.01
C CYS A 717 -8.27 7.56 16.52
N MET A 718 -7.45 8.28 17.27
CA MET A 718 -7.40 8.20 18.72
C MET A 718 -8.64 8.81 19.38
N GLU A 719 -8.82 8.54 20.66
CA GLU A 719 -9.97 8.98 21.47
C GLU A 719 -9.52 10.01 22.51
N TRP A 720 -10.20 11.17 22.53
CA TRP A 720 -10.09 12.14 23.62
C TRP A 720 -11.10 11.81 24.72
N THR A 721 -10.66 11.67 25.96
CA THR A 721 -11.52 11.46 27.14
C THR A 721 -11.26 12.59 28.16
N LYS A 722 -12.32 13.14 28.77
CA LYS A 722 -12.19 14.10 29.87
C LYS A 722 -11.68 13.39 31.13
N ILE A 723 -10.83 14.06 31.90
CA ILE A 723 -10.27 13.55 33.17
C ILE A 723 -10.86 14.38 34.32
N GLY A 724 -11.22 13.72 35.42
CA GLY A 724 -11.62 14.41 36.66
C GLY A 724 -10.47 15.23 37.23
N LEU A 725 -10.75 16.43 37.76
CA LEU A 725 -9.72 17.27 38.37
C LEU A 725 -9.13 16.69 39.67
N ASP A 726 -9.83 15.72 40.24
CA ASP A 726 -9.49 14.94 41.43
C ASP A 726 -8.62 13.70 41.14
N ASP A 727 -8.51 13.28 39.87
CA ASP A 727 -7.83 12.06 39.43
C ASP A 727 -6.37 11.98 39.96
N PRO A 728 -5.98 10.86 40.61
CA PRO A 728 -4.62 10.63 41.08
C PRO A 728 -3.53 10.82 40.02
N ILE A 729 -3.77 10.49 38.73
CA ILE A 729 -2.77 10.67 37.67
C ILE A 729 -2.56 12.14 37.35
N LEU A 730 -3.62 12.96 37.40
CA LEU A 730 -3.54 14.39 37.10
C LEU A 730 -2.65 15.12 38.11
N LYS A 731 -2.65 14.69 39.39
CA LYS A 731 -1.73 15.17 40.43
C LYS A 731 -0.26 14.86 40.12
N ARG A 732 0.02 13.70 39.50
CA ARG A 732 1.39 13.35 39.02
C ARG A 732 1.78 14.17 37.78
N VAL A 733 0.86 14.32 36.83
CA VAL A 733 1.03 15.09 35.58
C VAL A 733 1.33 16.57 35.89
N THR A 734 0.48 17.22 36.68
CA THR A 734 0.66 18.63 37.09
C THR A 734 1.97 18.86 37.85
N LYS A 735 2.33 17.97 38.79
CA LYS A 735 3.63 17.99 39.48
C LYS A 735 4.80 17.88 38.50
N LYS A 736 4.70 17.05 37.47
CA LYS A 736 5.73 16.95 36.41
C LYS A 736 5.82 18.24 35.60
N ILE A 737 4.70 18.84 35.19
CA ILE A 737 4.67 20.08 34.41
C ILE A 737 5.40 21.21 35.16
N ILE A 738 5.00 21.47 36.41
CA ILE A 738 5.56 22.58 37.18
C ILE A 738 7.02 22.36 37.56
N ALA A 739 7.43 21.10 37.77
CA ALA A 739 8.85 20.74 37.92
C ALA A 739 9.65 21.02 36.64
N THR A 740 9.11 20.72 35.45
CA THR A 740 9.74 21.02 34.15
C THR A 740 9.92 22.53 33.95
N PHE A 741 8.86 23.33 34.16
CA PHE A 741 8.93 24.79 34.05
C PHE A 741 10.01 25.37 34.98
N ASN A 742 10.03 24.90 36.22
CA ASN A 742 11.01 25.33 37.21
C ASN A 742 12.43 24.81 36.96
N ASN A 743 12.60 23.74 36.18
CA ASN A 743 13.91 23.30 35.75
C ASN A 743 14.47 24.18 34.62
N PHE A 744 13.63 24.63 33.68
CA PHE A 744 14.04 25.58 32.64
C PHE A 744 14.58 26.90 33.21
N THR A 745 13.97 27.43 34.26
CA THR A 745 14.41 28.67 34.91
C THR A 745 15.40 28.47 36.07
N LYS A 746 15.89 27.23 36.29
CA LYS A 746 16.83 26.90 37.38
C LYS A 746 18.16 27.69 37.34
N PRO A 747 18.80 27.95 36.18
CA PRO A 747 20.00 28.79 36.13
C PRO A 747 19.73 30.25 36.52
N PHE A 748 18.50 30.73 36.28
CA PHE A 748 18.09 32.13 36.47
C PHE A 748 17.40 32.39 37.81
N ARG A 749 17.60 31.53 38.83
CA ARG A 749 16.88 31.60 40.13
C ARG A 749 17.10 32.88 40.93
N LYS A 750 18.12 33.68 40.62
CA LYS A 750 18.31 35.02 41.18
C LYS A 750 17.29 36.04 40.62
N GLU A 751 16.87 35.83 39.37
CA GLU A 751 16.02 36.74 38.59
C GLU A 751 14.58 36.21 38.48
N CYS A 752 14.40 34.94 38.10
CA CYS A 752 13.11 34.27 37.95
C CYS A 752 12.62 33.66 39.27
N ALA A 753 11.37 33.97 39.63
CA ALA A 753 10.60 33.33 40.68
C ALA A 753 10.37 31.83 40.42
N ILE A 754 10.09 31.07 41.48
CA ILE A 754 9.58 29.70 41.37
C ILE A 754 8.11 29.80 41.02
N LEU A 755 7.67 29.08 39.99
CA LEU A 755 6.26 29.00 39.63
C LEU A 755 5.57 27.88 40.44
N GLU A 756 4.34 28.14 40.84
CA GLU A 756 3.42 27.16 41.44
C GLU A 756 2.14 27.10 40.61
N ILE A 757 1.49 25.93 40.52
CA ILE A 757 0.16 25.83 39.91
C ILE A 757 -0.87 26.37 40.91
N THR A 758 -1.75 27.26 40.43
CA THR A 758 -2.84 27.85 41.21
C THR A 758 -4.17 27.19 40.88
N ASN A 759 -4.41 26.88 39.61
CA ASN A 759 -5.62 26.21 39.15
C ASN A 759 -5.33 25.29 37.95
N VAL A 760 -6.16 24.26 37.76
CA VAL A 760 -6.23 23.45 36.55
C VAL A 760 -7.63 23.60 35.98
N THR A 761 -7.74 24.21 34.81
CA THR A 761 -9.05 24.55 34.22
C THR A 761 -9.62 23.43 33.37
N SER A 762 -8.76 22.63 32.74
CA SER A 762 -9.17 21.42 32.04
C SER A 762 -8.06 20.37 31.97
N ALA A 763 -8.47 19.10 31.89
CA ALA A 763 -7.59 17.97 31.64
C ALA A 763 -8.30 16.96 30.75
N VAL A 764 -7.62 16.54 29.67
CA VAL A 764 -8.09 15.50 28.75
C VAL A 764 -6.95 14.53 28.47
N MET A 765 -7.28 13.24 28.35
CA MET A 765 -6.36 12.21 27.86
C MET A 765 -6.66 11.88 26.42
N LEU A 766 -5.62 11.56 25.66
CA LEU A 766 -5.69 11.03 24.30
C LEU A 766 -5.06 9.64 24.31
N LYS A 767 -5.85 8.63 23.94
CA LYS A 767 -5.43 7.22 23.91
C LYS A 767 -5.87 6.55 22.61
N VAL A 768 -5.28 5.39 22.31
CA VAL A 768 -5.83 4.47 21.31
C VAL A 768 -7.23 4.02 21.76
N LYS A 769 -8.17 3.82 20.83
CA LYS A 769 -9.50 3.26 21.14
C LYS A 769 -9.37 1.82 21.64
N ASP A 770 -10.09 1.46 22.71
CA ASP A 770 -10.15 0.09 23.26
C ASP A 770 -10.46 -0.96 22.17
N ALA A 771 -11.34 -0.64 21.23
CA ALA A 771 -11.71 -1.54 20.13
C ALA A 771 -10.51 -1.92 19.24
N VAL A 772 -9.55 -1.02 19.01
CA VAL A 772 -8.33 -1.31 18.25
C VAL A 772 -7.42 -2.25 19.03
N LEU A 773 -7.27 -2.03 20.35
CA LEU A 773 -6.37 -2.87 21.16
C LEU A 773 -6.92 -4.27 21.41
N ARG A 774 -8.23 -4.39 21.67
CA ARG A 774 -8.91 -5.67 21.95
C ARG A 774 -9.10 -6.54 20.71
N PHE A 775 -9.03 -5.97 19.51
CA PHE A 775 -9.11 -6.76 18.28
C PHE A 775 -7.86 -7.63 18.10
N ARG A 776 -8.06 -8.96 18.05
CA ARG A 776 -7.00 -9.94 17.79
C ARG A 776 -6.90 -10.27 16.31
N ASP A 777 -8.00 -10.80 15.75
CA ASP A 777 -8.10 -11.41 14.42
C ASP A 777 -9.59 -11.51 14.03
N THR A 778 -9.91 -11.92 12.80
CA THR A 778 -11.31 -12.08 12.35
C THR A 778 -11.87 -13.48 12.64
N SER A 779 -13.18 -13.56 12.90
CA SER A 779 -13.83 -14.75 13.45
C SER A 779 -14.19 -15.82 12.41
N ASP A 780 -14.40 -15.43 11.16
CA ASP A 780 -14.87 -16.31 10.07
C ASP A 780 -13.73 -16.92 9.23
N GLY A 781 -12.57 -17.15 9.88
CA GLY A 781 -11.41 -17.80 9.27
C GLY A 781 -10.64 -16.89 8.30
N GLY A 782 -10.49 -15.61 8.64
CA GLY A 782 -9.77 -14.63 7.80
C GLY A 782 -10.59 -14.01 6.68
N ARG A 783 -11.92 -14.17 6.67
CA ARG A 783 -12.80 -13.61 5.61
C ARG A 783 -13.33 -12.20 5.93
N GLY A 784 -13.04 -11.67 7.10
CA GLY A 784 -13.10 -10.23 7.39
C GLY A 784 -14.32 -9.71 8.14
N ARG A 785 -15.39 -10.49 8.33
CA ARG A 785 -16.72 -9.92 8.65
C ARG A 785 -16.97 -9.57 10.12
N PHE A 786 -16.38 -10.28 11.08
CA PHE A 786 -16.51 -9.95 12.49
C PHE A 786 -15.18 -10.10 13.23
N GLY A 787 -14.85 -9.16 14.11
CA GLY A 787 -13.62 -9.20 14.89
C GLY A 787 -13.72 -10.04 16.16
N LYS A 788 -12.68 -10.82 16.47
CA LYS A 788 -12.46 -11.41 17.79
C LYS A 788 -11.88 -10.34 18.71
N MET A 789 -12.67 -9.91 19.69
CA MET A 789 -12.39 -8.73 20.55
C MET A 789 -11.84 -9.12 21.94
N ASP A 790 -11.02 -10.17 22.00
CA ASP A 790 -10.51 -10.82 23.22
C ASP A 790 -8.98 -10.72 23.38
N ASP A 791 -8.33 -9.81 22.66
CA ASP A 791 -6.92 -9.48 22.84
C ASP A 791 -6.67 -8.72 24.16
N LYS A 792 -5.45 -8.85 24.71
CA LYS A 792 -5.00 -8.27 25.98
C LYS A 792 -3.94 -7.18 25.80
N THR A 793 -3.75 -6.67 24.59
CA THR A 793 -2.83 -5.57 24.31
C THR A 793 -3.20 -4.34 25.14
N GLU A 794 -2.28 -3.88 25.98
CA GLU A 794 -2.45 -2.66 26.78
C GLU A 794 -1.92 -1.42 26.05
N HIS A 795 -2.29 -0.23 26.52
CA HIS A 795 -1.68 1.02 26.03
C HIS A 795 -0.19 1.04 26.37
N SER A 796 0.68 1.32 25.39
CA SER A 796 2.09 1.61 25.66
C SER A 796 2.30 3.05 26.15
N LYS A 797 1.51 3.99 25.63
CA LYS A 797 1.60 5.43 25.90
C LYS A 797 0.21 6.07 25.99
N ILE A 798 0.07 7.09 26.83
CA ILE A 798 -1.08 8.00 26.91
C ILE A 798 -0.57 9.44 26.85
N LEU A 799 -1.28 10.32 26.14
CA LEU A 799 -0.99 11.76 26.14
C LEU A 799 -2.02 12.49 27.02
N TYR A 800 -1.55 13.31 27.95
CA TYR A 800 -2.39 14.16 28.79
C TYR A 800 -2.26 15.61 28.33
N GLN A 801 -3.32 16.23 27.85
CA GLN A 801 -3.34 17.67 27.62
C GLN A 801 -4.02 18.36 28.81
N VAL A 802 -3.32 19.30 29.43
CA VAL A 802 -3.76 20.00 30.63
C VAL A 802 -3.67 21.50 30.41
N VAL A 803 -4.75 22.22 30.69
CA VAL A 803 -4.76 23.69 30.77
C VAL A 803 -4.72 24.09 32.24
N LEU A 804 -3.75 24.94 32.60
CA LEU A 804 -3.50 25.33 33.98
C LEU A 804 -3.07 26.79 34.11
N THR A 805 -3.21 27.34 35.31
CA THR A 805 -2.78 28.70 35.67
C THR A 805 -1.68 28.65 36.72
N THR A 806 -0.57 29.36 36.52
CA THR A 806 0.53 29.47 37.50
C THR A 806 0.56 30.80 38.24
N LYS A 807 1.02 30.81 39.49
CA LYS A 807 1.48 32.00 40.21
C LYS A 807 3.00 31.96 40.42
N PRO A 808 3.69 33.10 40.56
CA PRO A 808 3.21 34.45 40.24
C PRO A 808 2.95 34.66 38.74
N GLY A 809 2.20 35.71 38.39
CA GLY A 809 2.01 36.16 37.01
C GLY A 809 0.93 35.43 36.20
N ASP A 810 -0.08 34.91 36.89
CA ASP A 810 -1.37 34.38 36.39
C ASP A 810 -1.27 33.71 35.02
N GLY A 811 -0.39 32.72 34.99
CA GLY A 811 0.15 32.19 33.75
C GLY A 811 -0.66 31.06 33.20
N VAL A 812 -1.41 31.32 32.13
CA VAL A 812 -2.22 30.30 31.48
C VAL A 812 -1.35 29.51 30.49
N PHE A 813 -1.22 28.22 30.74
CA PHE A 813 -0.50 27.29 29.87
C PHE A 813 -1.42 26.17 29.42
N GLU A 814 -1.27 25.76 28.17
CA GLU A 814 -1.69 24.45 27.68
C GLU A 814 -0.43 23.58 27.53
N VAL A 815 -0.45 22.37 28.09
CA VAL A 815 0.71 21.46 28.08
C VAL A 815 0.27 20.05 27.73
N THR A 816 0.96 19.43 26.77
CA THR A 816 0.84 17.98 26.55
C THR A 816 1.97 17.23 27.27
N VAL A 817 1.59 16.17 27.98
CA VAL A 817 2.48 15.30 28.77
C VAL A 817 2.35 13.87 28.28
N THR A 818 3.45 13.27 27.85
CA THR A 818 3.50 11.86 27.45
C THR A 818 3.73 11.00 28.69
N HIS A 819 2.87 10.01 28.90
CA HIS A 819 3.05 8.97 29.91
C HIS A 819 3.42 7.66 29.20
N HIS A 820 4.69 7.27 29.30
CA HIS A 820 5.16 5.96 28.89
C HIS A 820 4.79 4.97 29.99
N LEU A 821 3.82 4.09 29.73
CA LEU A 821 3.18 3.28 30.78
C LEU A 821 4.12 2.19 31.30
N LYS A 822 4.85 1.51 30.41
CA LYS A 822 5.88 0.51 30.74
C LYS A 822 6.95 1.03 31.71
N GLU A 823 7.47 2.23 31.44
CA GLU A 823 8.47 2.91 32.30
C GLU A 823 7.82 3.65 33.49
N ASN A 824 6.49 3.72 33.56
CA ASN A 824 5.71 4.59 34.43
C ASN A 824 6.19 6.07 34.45
N LYS A 825 6.72 6.53 33.32
CA LYS A 825 7.48 7.78 33.17
C LYS A 825 6.64 8.86 32.52
N LEU A 826 6.63 10.03 33.17
CA LEU A 826 6.02 11.25 32.64
C LEU A 826 7.09 12.13 31.98
N GLU A 827 6.85 12.50 30.73
CA GLU A 827 7.70 13.32 29.88
C GLU A 827 6.95 14.56 29.39
N VAL A 828 7.62 15.71 29.37
CA VAL A 828 7.07 16.98 28.88
C VAL A 828 8.10 17.57 27.93
N ASN A 829 7.77 17.66 26.64
CA ASN A 829 8.66 18.28 25.67
C ASN A 829 8.48 19.81 25.70
N LYS A 830 9.56 20.57 25.49
CA LYS A 830 9.49 22.03 25.38
C LYS A 830 8.63 22.49 24.19
N LYS A 831 8.52 21.67 23.13
CA LYS A 831 7.66 21.93 21.96
C LYS A 831 6.17 21.74 22.23
N ASP A 832 5.81 21.01 23.28
CA ASP A 832 4.43 20.64 23.63
C ASP A 832 3.87 21.51 24.76
N ILE A 833 4.47 22.69 25.00
CA ILE A 833 4.01 23.69 25.97
C ILE A 833 3.69 24.99 25.23
N SER A 834 2.44 25.44 25.36
CA SER A 834 1.98 26.76 24.92
C SER A 834 1.65 27.64 26.11
N ARG A 835 2.13 28.89 26.10
CA ARG A 835 1.72 29.94 27.04
C ARG A 835 0.66 30.78 26.32
N THR A 836 -0.59 30.62 26.68
CA THR A 836 -1.74 31.13 25.90
C THR A 836 -2.10 32.58 26.22
N ASN A 837 -1.65 33.13 27.36
CA ASN A 837 -1.78 34.56 27.68
C ASN A 837 -0.44 35.33 27.60
N LYS A 838 -0.53 36.61 27.23
CA LYS A 838 0.62 37.51 27.03
C LYS A 838 1.41 37.67 28.34
N TYR A 839 2.71 37.36 28.33
CA TYR A 839 3.60 37.51 29.48
C TYR A 839 4.00 38.99 29.77
N GLY A 840 3.88 39.90 28.80
CA GLY A 840 4.13 41.33 29.01
C GLY A 840 5.52 41.64 29.57
N ASN A 841 5.60 42.48 30.61
CA ASN A 841 6.84 42.86 31.29
C ASN A 841 7.30 41.83 32.35
N ALA A 842 6.51 40.78 32.60
CA ALA A 842 6.78 39.81 33.67
C ALA A 842 8.10 39.04 33.47
N SER A 843 8.62 38.95 32.24
CA SER A 843 9.84 38.22 31.91
C SER A 843 10.99 39.10 31.39
N HIS A 844 10.97 40.40 31.69
CA HIS A 844 11.94 41.36 31.14
C HIS A 844 13.40 41.06 31.54
N CYS A 845 13.66 40.55 32.76
CA CYS A 845 14.99 40.17 33.23
C CYS A 845 15.72 39.14 32.34
N VAL A 846 14.97 38.25 31.66
CA VAL A 846 15.51 37.25 30.72
C VAL A 846 15.35 37.64 29.24
N VAL A 847 14.68 38.74 28.90
CA VAL A 847 14.29 39.05 27.50
C VAL A 847 15.48 39.15 26.54
N ASN A 848 16.59 39.73 27.01
CA ASN A 848 17.82 39.93 26.22
C ASN A 848 18.86 38.82 26.43
N LYS A 849 18.70 37.98 27.47
CA LYS A 849 19.65 36.92 27.84
C LYS A 849 19.23 35.58 27.26
N GLU A 850 17.97 35.20 27.49
CA GLU A 850 17.38 33.92 27.09
C GLU A 850 15.92 34.14 26.64
N PRO A 851 15.68 34.63 25.42
CA PRO A 851 14.33 34.96 24.94
C PRO A 851 13.34 33.79 25.02
N PHE A 852 13.81 32.55 24.95
CA PHE A 852 12.97 31.35 25.05
C PHE A 852 12.51 31.01 26.48
N LEU A 853 13.05 31.68 27.52
CA LEU A 853 12.60 31.52 28.91
C LEU A 853 11.44 32.47 29.26
N ARG A 854 11.10 33.42 28.38
CA ARG A 854 10.00 34.39 28.57
C ARG A 854 8.63 33.78 28.94
N PRO A 855 8.23 32.59 28.46
CA PRO A 855 7.00 31.95 28.89
C PRO A 855 7.02 31.46 30.35
N TYR A 856 8.21 31.14 30.88
CA TYR A 856 8.42 30.38 32.12
C TYR A 856 9.01 31.20 33.28
N CYS A 857 9.48 32.42 33.00
CA CYS A 857 10.10 33.31 33.97
C CYS A 857 9.12 34.40 34.41
N TYR A 858 8.96 34.57 35.72
CA TYR A 858 8.41 35.77 36.33
C TYR A 858 9.52 36.46 37.12
N CYS A 859 9.87 37.70 36.78
CA CYS A 859 11.00 38.40 37.38
C CYS A 859 10.67 38.89 38.80
N LYS A 860 11.58 38.65 39.74
CA LYS A 860 11.37 38.88 41.19
C LYS A 860 11.28 40.34 41.60
N ASP A 861 11.82 41.25 40.80
CA ASP A 861 11.65 42.69 40.94
C ASP A 861 10.20 43.13 40.63
N VAL A 862 9.54 42.49 39.66
CA VAL A 862 8.09 42.63 39.38
C VAL A 862 7.21 41.97 40.47
N MET A 863 7.79 41.36 41.51
CA MET A 863 7.07 40.91 42.71
C MET A 863 7.20 41.90 43.89
N LYS A 864 7.97 42.97 43.75
CA LYS A 864 8.21 43.98 44.81
C LYS A 864 7.38 45.25 44.62
N THR A 865 6.52 45.25 43.61
CA THR A 865 5.50 46.26 43.26
C THR A 865 4.13 45.60 43.33
#